data_AF-A0A832C3C1-F1
#
_entry.id   AF-A0A832C3C1-F1
#
_cell.length_a   1.000
_cell.length_b   1.000
_cell.length_c   1.000
_cell.angle_alpha   90.00
_cell.angle_beta   90.00
_cell.angle_gamma   90.00
#
_symmetry.space_group_name_H-M   'P 1'
#
loop_
_entity.id
_entity.type
_entity.pdbx_description
1 polymer ?
#
loop_
_entity_poly.entity_id
_entity_poly.type
_entity_poly.pdbx_seq_one_letter_code
_entity_poly.pdbx_strand_id
1 'polypeptide(L)'
;AHYITMLWPFLRGNPYPLTSLETLGYVGVLPLLLAAIIPLRRRDRAVLFWAAVALLGVALSLGRWNPLYRLLMYVPVFNMFRAPARYLLWVNVGVAVLAALGFDSLLPAEREETAGRRLRVPVEGVALIGLSGWWLGRVDLDSLLAAWRWLPLVLLTLGCGLLVAVRWRPQPRLWAGLCLGLLLADLWAFNGVYNQTYNAVMAPVDMERAPRVVEFLEQDADGGMYRVLTNEEILPVLSVMRESLYPNIQLLHGVQSVNGYYPLMSGPQRWLWNNLNPRLLNLLGVRYILVPQLLPVDQATERYDTTDPFAPPVVGRAFDLPSLVVAELEVEGYLSHSAELEDGTPVCEVVVRGAAGRQEVWTLAAGDDLAEWAFLRDDVRWVVKHRLPRDIARRWQGRSGFPPRDHQALTFVARHRLNAVMGVEQIEVRPLIPSAYVHVERVRLFGQDGRARLLSEIVGEGDHVLILRTPEVAVFRNEQAGPRAFLVHRARVARDEEEAQRWTAAPDLRPHEEVILLEGSPMAGSPLRDDRVTIVDYGAERVVVRTHSAAAGYLVLADTYYPGWTATVDGQAAQVLRADVALRAVELDAGDHEVVFEFRPLSHRLGVLTTSLALAGVVGLMAASAVRRLRVGRRRGP
;
A
#
# COMPACT_ATOMS: atom_id res chain seq x y z
N ALA A 1 12.40 -27.20 5.13
CA ALA A 1 13.09 -26.28 4.20
C ALA A 1 13.43 -24.95 4.87
N HIS A 2 12.49 -24.26 5.53
CA HIS A 2 12.75 -22.93 6.09
C HIS A 2 13.71 -22.91 7.30
N TYR A 3 13.75 -23.90 8.21
CA TYR A 3 14.68 -23.82 9.37
C TYR A 3 16.17 -23.83 9.01
N ILE A 4 16.54 -24.29 7.80
CA ILE A 4 17.93 -24.15 7.35
C ILE A 4 18.30 -22.68 7.26
N THR A 5 17.34 -21.76 7.06
CA THR A 5 17.59 -20.31 7.02
C THR A 5 17.92 -19.73 8.40
N MET A 6 17.61 -20.44 9.50
CA MET A 6 18.06 -20.04 10.85
C MET A 6 19.56 -20.26 11.06
N LEU A 7 20.18 -21.14 10.27
CA LEU A 7 21.62 -21.40 10.26
C LEU A 7 22.30 -20.80 9.03
N TRP A 8 21.57 -20.76 7.91
CA TRP A 8 22.07 -20.50 6.57
C TRP A 8 21.03 -19.71 5.74
N PRO A 9 20.77 -18.45 6.10
CA PRO A 9 19.65 -17.67 5.58
C PRO A 9 19.65 -17.51 4.05
N PHE A 10 20.83 -17.36 3.45
CA PHE A 10 20.99 -17.08 2.03
C PHE A 10 21.55 -18.26 1.22
N LEU A 11 21.43 -19.50 1.73
CA LEU A 11 21.92 -20.70 1.04
C LEU A 11 21.36 -20.84 -0.39
N ARG A 12 20.14 -20.34 -0.61
CA ARG A 12 19.43 -20.38 -1.90
C ARG A 12 19.53 -19.08 -2.71
N GLY A 13 20.41 -18.15 -2.32
CA GLY A 13 20.53 -16.83 -2.94
C GLY A 13 19.59 -15.79 -2.32
N ASN A 14 19.09 -14.87 -3.14
CA ASN A 14 18.17 -13.82 -2.71
C ASN A 14 16.91 -14.45 -2.08
N PRO A 15 16.52 -14.05 -0.85
CA PRO A 15 15.37 -14.63 -0.17
C PRO A 15 14.07 -14.41 -0.95
N TYR A 16 13.91 -13.31 -1.69
CA TYR A 16 12.69 -13.02 -2.46
C TYR A 16 12.70 -13.66 -3.85
N PRO A 17 11.55 -14.14 -4.38
CA PRO A 17 10.22 -14.19 -3.76
C PRO A 17 9.98 -15.42 -2.86
N LEU A 18 10.98 -16.29 -2.71
CA LEU A 18 10.82 -17.61 -2.10
C LEU A 18 10.68 -17.60 -0.56
N THR A 19 11.09 -16.51 0.09
CA THR A 19 11.30 -16.38 1.54
C THR A 19 11.14 -14.90 1.97
N SER A 20 10.44 -14.65 3.08
CA SER A 20 10.20 -13.32 3.65
C SER A 20 10.92 -13.16 4.99
N LEU A 21 11.17 -11.92 5.46
CA LEU A 21 11.71 -11.66 6.80
C LEU A 21 10.90 -12.36 7.91
N GLU A 22 9.57 -12.44 7.78
CA GLU A 22 8.74 -13.13 8.77
C GLU A 22 9.10 -14.62 8.94
N THR A 23 9.87 -15.18 8.01
CA THR A 23 10.33 -16.58 7.99
C THR A 23 11.83 -16.76 8.26
N LEU A 24 12.56 -15.67 8.50
CA LEU A 24 13.98 -15.69 8.84
C LEU A 24 14.17 -15.55 10.36
N GLY A 25 14.53 -16.64 11.03
CA GLY A 25 14.81 -16.67 12.48
C GLY A 25 16.31 -16.64 12.80
N TYR A 26 17.12 -15.91 12.03
CA TYR A 26 18.57 -15.92 12.21
C TYR A 26 18.98 -15.17 13.48
N VAL A 27 19.62 -15.88 14.41
CA VAL A 27 20.10 -15.33 15.70
C VAL A 27 21.62 -15.32 15.81
N GLY A 28 22.32 -15.70 14.74
CA GLY A 28 23.76 -15.89 14.70
C GLY A 28 24.20 -17.31 15.05
N VAL A 29 25.33 -17.73 14.49
CA VAL A 29 25.90 -19.08 14.68
C VAL A 29 26.39 -19.27 16.11
N LEU A 30 27.10 -18.27 16.68
CA LEU A 30 27.65 -18.38 18.03
C LEU A 30 26.55 -18.50 19.12
N PRO A 31 25.47 -17.70 19.11
CA PRO A 31 24.36 -17.88 20.05
C PRO A 31 23.72 -19.28 19.97
N LEU A 32 23.56 -19.84 18.77
CA LEU A 32 23.06 -21.21 18.61
C LEU A 32 23.99 -22.24 19.27
N LEU A 33 25.30 -22.09 19.09
CA LEU A 33 26.28 -22.96 19.74
C LEU A 33 26.24 -22.85 21.27
N LEU A 34 26.18 -21.62 21.81
CA LEU A 34 26.10 -21.37 23.25
C LEU A 34 24.79 -21.92 23.86
N ALA A 35 23.67 -21.72 23.17
CA ALA A 35 22.38 -22.24 23.57
C ALA A 35 22.32 -23.78 23.52
N ALA A 36 23.06 -24.42 22.61
CA ALA A 36 23.16 -25.88 22.55
C ALA A 36 24.01 -26.46 23.69
N ILE A 37 24.96 -25.70 24.23
CA ILE A 37 25.85 -26.16 25.31
C ILE A 37 25.19 -26.10 26.69
N ILE A 38 24.37 -25.08 26.96
CA ILE A 38 23.86 -24.86 28.33
C ILE A 38 23.08 -26.05 28.92
N PRO A 39 22.22 -26.79 28.19
CA PRO A 39 21.49 -27.94 28.76
C PRO A 39 22.40 -29.11 29.17
N LEU A 40 23.62 -29.16 28.61
CA LEU A 40 24.65 -30.14 28.95
C LEU A 40 25.41 -29.77 30.23
N ARG A 41 25.41 -28.48 30.61
CA ARG A 41 26.16 -27.95 31.77
C ARG A 41 25.26 -27.67 32.97
N ARG A 42 24.01 -27.27 32.74
CA ARG A 42 23.09 -26.78 33.78
C ARG A 42 21.68 -27.32 33.54
N ARG A 43 21.08 -27.90 34.57
CA ARG A 43 19.73 -28.51 34.52
C ARG A 43 18.73 -27.81 35.44
N ASP A 44 18.85 -26.50 35.60
CA ASP A 44 17.90 -25.77 36.42
C ASP A 44 16.58 -25.50 35.67
N ARG A 45 15.57 -25.08 36.44
CA ARG A 45 14.23 -24.82 35.91
C ARG A 45 14.22 -23.72 34.86
N ALA A 46 15.16 -22.77 34.92
CA ALA A 46 15.24 -21.68 33.96
C ALA A 46 15.72 -22.19 32.60
N VAL A 47 16.78 -23.00 32.56
CA VAL A 47 17.27 -23.64 31.33
C VAL A 47 16.20 -24.52 30.71
N LEU A 48 15.54 -25.36 31.51
CA LEU A 48 14.44 -26.22 31.03
C LEU A 48 13.28 -25.41 30.47
N PHE A 49 12.88 -24.34 31.17
CA PHE A 49 11.80 -23.46 30.72
C PHE A 49 12.12 -22.82 29.36
N TRP A 50 13.29 -22.18 29.22
CA TRP A 50 13.64 -21.50 27.98
C TRP A 50 13.92 -22.47 26.82
N ALA A 51 14.46 -23.65 27.11
CA ALA A 51 14.56 -24.73 26.12
C ALA A 51 13.17 -25.20 25.67
N ALA A 52 12.23 -25.36 26.60
CA ALA A 52 10.85 -25.71 26.25
C ALA A 52 10.17 -24.61 25.42
N VAL A 53 10.38 -23.33 25.75
CA VAL A 53 9.87 -22.20 24.96
C VAL A 53 10.44 -22.20 23.55
N ALA A 54 11.75 -22.38 23.39
CA ALA A 54 12.40 -22.43 22.08
C ALA A 54 11.91 -23.64 21.25
N LEU A 55 11.85 -24.82 21.85
CA LEU A 55 11.35 -26.04 21.19
C LEU A 55 9.87 -25.93 20.81
N LEU A 56 9.06 -25.36 21.69
CA LEU A 56 7.65 -25.09 21.39
C LEU A 56 7.51 -24.07 20.26
N GLY A 57 8.32 -23.01 20.25
CA GLY A 57 8.38 -22.04 19.15
C GLY A 57 8.74 -22.67 17.81
N VAL A 58 9.70 -23.62 17.79
CA VAL A 58 10.02 -24.41 16.59
C VAL A 58 8.83 -25.29 16.20
N ALA A 59 8.25 -26.02 17.14
CA ALA A 59 7.10 -26.88 16.86
C ALA A 59 5.90 -26.10 16.30
N LEU A 60 5.60 -24.92 16.84
CA LEU A 60 4.50 -24.08 16.37
C LEU A 60 4.80 -23.42 15.02
N SER A 61 6.04 -23.03 14.76
CA SER A 61 6.42 -22.44 13.47
C SER A 61 6.37 -23.40 12.28
N LEU A 62 6.27 -24.72 12.53
CA LEU A 62 6.01 -25.73 11.50
C LEU A 62 4.61 -25.59 10.88
N GLY A 63 3.68 -24.90 11.54
CA GLY A 63 2.35 -24.61 11.01
C GLY A 63 1.62 -25.87 10.55
N ARG A 64 1.28 -25.94 9.25
CA ARG A 64 0.56 -27.08 8.65
C ARG A 64 1.24 -28.44 8.81
N TRP A 65 2.55 -28.45 9.06
CA TRP A 65 3.37 -29.65 9.28
C TRP A 65 3.39 -30.11 10.74
N ASN A 66 2.83 -29.32 11.67
CA ASN A 66 2.57 -29.72 13.05
C ASN A 66 1.08 -30.07 13.22
N PRO A 67 0.72 -31.34 13.43
CA PRO A 67 -0.68 -31.74 13.66
C PRO A 67 -1.36 -30.99 14.81
N LEU A 68 -0.62 -30.63 15.86
CA LEU A 68 -1.14 -29.88 17.01
C LEU A 68 -1.47 -28.42 16.65
N TYR A 69 -0.74 -27.84 15.70
CA TYR A 69 -1.05 -26.50 15.21
C TYR A 69 -2.43 -26.44 14.55
N ARG A 70 -2.85 -27.52 13.88
CA ARG A 70 -4.21 -27.59 13.32
C ARG A 70 -5.28 -27.54 14.40
N LEU A 71 -5.01 -28.14 15.56
CA LEU A 71 -5.91 -28.05 16.72
C LEU A 71 -5.97 -26.63 17.28
N LEU A 72 -4.83 -25.91 17.31
CA LEU A 72 -4.79 -24.51 17.75
C LEU A 72 -5.62 -23.56 16.90
N MET A 73 -5.87 -23.90 15.62
CA MET A 73 -6.77 -23.13 14.76
C MET A 73 -8.25 -23.19 15.20
N TYR A 74 -8.61 -24.13 16.08
CA TYR A 74 -9.94 -24.21 16.69
C TYR A 74 -10.01 -23.54 18.08
N VAL A 75 -8.87 -23.18 18.66
CA VAL A 75 -8.83 -22.52 19.98
C VAL A 75 -8.99 -21.01 19.75
N PRO A 76 -10.01 -20.36 20.37
CA PRO A 76 -10.17 -18.91 20.29
C PRO A 76 -8.89 -18.17 20.68
N VAL A 77 -8.63 -17.01 20.08
CA VAL A 77 -7.39 -16.22 20.20
C VAL A 77 -6.20 -16.82 19.44
N PHE A 78 -5.89 -18.11 19.63
CA PHE A 78 -4.81 -18.76 18.88
C PHE A 78 -5.14 -18.87 17.38
N ASN A 79 -6.42 -19.04 17.04
CA ASN A 79 -6.92 -19.00 15.67
C ASN A 79 -6.74 -17.64 14.96
N MET A 80 -6.44 -16.56 15.70
CA MET A 80 -6.12 -15.26 15.13
C MET A 80 -4.66 -15.17 14.65
N PHE A 81 -3.76 -16.02 15.14
CA PHE A 81 -2.36 -16.08 14.71
C PHE A 81 -2.24 -16.92 13.44
N ARG A 82 -2.49 -16.28 12.29
CA ARG A 82 -2.55 -16.95 10.97
C ARG A 82 -1.19 -17.25 10.33
N ALA A 83 -0.10 -16.68 10.84
CA ALA A 83 1.25 -16.84 10.31
C ALA A 83 2.12 -17.66 11.28
N PRO A 84 2.28 -18.99 11.06
CA PRO A 84 3.05 -19.85 11.96
C PRO A 84 4.50 -19.39 12.12
N ALA A 85 5.10 -18.80 11.08
CA ALA A 85 6.49 -18.35 11.12
C ALA A 85 6.77 -17.32 12.22
N ARG A 86 5.76 -16.57 12.69
CA ARG A 86 5.91 -15.61 13.80
C ARG A 86 6.27 -16.26 15.14
N TYR A 87 6.04 -17.56 15.31
CA TYR A 87 6.54 -18.31 16.47
C TYR A 87 8.07 -18.46 16.48
N LEU A 88 8.77 -18.13 15.39
CA LEU A 88 10.23 -17.98 15.40
C LEU A 88 10.69 -16.90 16.40
N LEU A 89 9.86 -15.91 16.73
CA LEU A 89 10.17 -14.96 17.80
C LEU A 89 10.39 -15.67 19.15
N TRP A 90 9.60 -16.71 19.45
CA TRP A 90 9.76 -17.48 20.69
C TRP A 90 11.07 -18.26 20.67
N VAL A 91 11.45 -18.77 19.49
CA VAL A 91 12.74 -19.42 19.28
C VAL A 91 13.86 -18.43 19.51
N ASN A 92 13.78 -17.23 18.92
CA ASN A 92 14.82 -16.21 19.04
C ASN A 92 15.01 -15.76 20.49
N VAL A 93 13.93 -15.48 21.21
CA VAL A 93 13.98 -15.09 22.63
C VAL A 93 14.53 -16.25 23.49
N GLY A 94 14.03 -17.47 23.30
CA GLY A 94 14.50 -18.63 24.05
C GLY A 94 15.99 -18.92 23.81
N VAL A 95 16.42 -18.93 22.55
CA VAL A 95 17.84 -19.13 22.17
C VAL A 95 18.72 -18.00 22.71
N ALA A 96 18.28 -16.74 22.65
CA ALA A 96 19.06 -15.62 23.18
C ALA A 96 19.30 -15.77 24.71
N VAL A 97 18.27 -16.15 25.47
CA VAL A 97 18.43 -16.38 26.92
C VAL A 97 19.32 -17.60 27.20
N LEU A 98 19.12 -18.70 26.46
CA LEU A 98 19.97 -19.89 26.59
C LEU A 98 21.42 -19.61 26.22
N ALA A 99 21.66 -18.79 25.19
CA ALA A 99 22.99 -18.37 24.77
C ALA A 99 23.67 -17.53 25.85
N ALA A 100 22.94 -16.59 26.48
CA ALA A 100 23.45 -15.80 27.59
C ALA A 100 23.81 -16.68 28.80
N LEU A 101 22.94 -17.63 29.17
CA LEU A 101 23.23 -18.61 30.23
C LEU A 101 24.40 -19.53 29.87
N GLY A 102 24.50 -19.93 28.60
CA GLY A 102 25.61 -20.72 28.06
C GLY A 102 26.93 -19.98 28.18
N PHE A 103 26.96 -18.71 27.77
CA PHE A 103 28.10 -17.82 27.90
C PHE A 103 28.53 -17.63 29.36
N ASP A 104 27.58 -17.34 30.25
CA ASP A 104 27.80 -17.20 31.70
C ASP A 104 28.39 -18.48 32.31
N SER A 105 27.90 -19.65 31.90
CA SER A 105 28.38 -20.95 32.41
C SER A 105 29.81 -21.33 31.98
N LEU A 106 30.38 -20.60 31.03
CA LEU A 106 31.74 -20.78 30.52
C LEU A 106 32.73 -19.78 31.13
N LEU A 107 32.23 -18.70 31.76
CA LEU A 107 33.08 -17.78 32.51
C LEU A 107 33.44 -18.40 33.87
N PRO A 108 34.68 -18.20 34.35
CA PRO A 108 35.05 -18.56 35.70
C PRO A 108 34.23 -17.72 36.70
N ALA A 109 33.77 -18.34 37.79
CA ALA A 109 33.13 -17.64 38.90
C ALA A 109 34.16 -16.78 39.63
N GLU A 110 34.46 -15.59 39.11
CA GLU A 110 35.25 -14.60 39.85
C GLU A 110 34.38 -13.88 40.88
N ARG A 111 34.89 -13.82 42.11
CA ARG A 111 34.26 -13.16 43.26
C ARG A 111 33.98 -11.69 42.98
N GLU A 112 32.89 -11.23 43.57
CA GLU A 112 32.24 -9.92 43.61
C GLU A 112 33.12 -8.70 44.03
N GLU A 113 34.44 -8.71 43.88
CA GLU A 113 35.30 -7.58 44.24
C GLU A 113 35.77 -6.80 43.01
N THR A 114 34.89 -5.96 42.45
CA THR A 114 35.18 -4.57 42.04
C THR A 114 33.99 -3.95 41.30
N ALA A 115 32.97 -3.54 42.07
CA ALA A 115 31.80 -2.80 41.60
C ALA A 115 32.09 -1.34 41.17
N GLY A 116 33.25 -1.05 40.57
CA GLY A 116 33.68 0.33 40.29
C GLY A 116 34.38 0.59 38.95
N ARG A 117 34.63 -0.42 38.11
CA ARG A 117 35.30 -0.19 36.82
C ARG A 117 34.27 -0.06 35.69
N ARG A 118 34.12 1.18 35.18
CA ARG A 118 33.40 1.54 33.94
C ARG A 118 33.52 0.41 32.92
N LEU A 119 32.38 -0.05 32.41
CA LEU A 119 32.27 -1.03 31.33
C LEU A 119 33.08 -0.52 30.13
N ARG A 120 34.35 -0.94 30.00
CA ARG A 120 35.19 -0.64 28.85
C ARG A 120 34.86 -1.69 27.80
N VAL A 121 34.16 -1.28 26.74
CA VAL A 121 33.89 -2.12 25.57
C VAL A 121 35.24 -2.64 25.05
N PRO A 122 35.41 -3.96 24.84
CA PRO A 122 36.66 -4.51 24.32
C PRO A 122 36.93 -3.90 22.94
N VAL A 123 38.09 -3.23 22.81
CA VAL A 123 38.51 -2.49 21.61
C VAL A 123 38.58 -3.42 20.40
N GLU A 124 38.89 -4.70 20.63
CA GLU A 124 38.97 -5.78 19.66
C GLU A 124 37.59 -6.07 19.03
N GLY A 125 36.53 -6.03 19.84
CA GLY A 125 35.15 -6.18 19.34
C GLY A 125 34.72 -5.01 18.47
N VAL A 126 35.09 -3.78 18.86
CA VAL A 126 34.81 -2.56 18.07
C VAL A 126 35.58 -2.54 16.75
N ALA A 127 36.84 -2.98 16.76
CA ALA A 127 37.67 -3.07 15.55
C ALA A 127 37.11 -4.09 14.55
N LEU A 128 36.67 -5.26 15.01
CA LEU A 128 36.04 -6.28 14.17
C LEU A 128 34.75 -5.78 13.51
N ILE A 129 33.92 -5.03 14.24
CA ILE A 129 32.69 -4.41 13.70
C ILE A 129 33.03 -3.31 12.70
N GLY A 130 34.00 -2.45 13.01
CA GLY A 130 34.42 -1.38 12.11
C GLY A 130 34.99 -1.91 10.79
N LEU A 131 35.79 -2.98 10.86
CA LEU A 131 36.36 -3.65 9.68
C LEU A 131 35.29 -4.38 8.85
N SER A 132 34.37 -5.09 9.49
CA SER A 132 33.28 -5.77 8.78
C SER A 132 32.33 -4.75 8.13
N GLY A 133 31.96 -3.69 8.85
CA GLY A 133 31.09 -2.63 8.34
C GLY A 133 31.70 -1.83 7.20
N TRP A 134 32.99 -1.50 7.26
CA TRP A 134 33.70 -0.81 6.18
C TRP A 134 33.80 -1.65 4.91
N TRP A 135 33.99 -2.97 5.04
CA TRP A 135 34.11 -3.88 3.89
C TRP A 135 32.74 -4.14 3.23
N LEU A 136 31.72 -4.46 4.02
CA LEU A 136 30.39 -4.84 3.52
C LEU A 136 29.65 -3.71 2.79
N GLY A 137 29.91 -2.45 3.15
CA GLY A 137 29.29 -1.28 2.50
C GLY A 137 29.75 -1.01 1.06
N ARG A 138 30.72 -1.77 0.53
CA ARG A 138 31.29 -1.57 -0.81
C ARG A 138 31.12 -2.76 -1.76
N VAL A 139 30.45 -3.81 -1.31
CA VAL A 139 30.29 -5.06 -2.06
C VAL A 139 28.85 -5.14 -2.57
N ASP A 140 28.69 -5.51 -3.84
CA ASP A 140 27.39 -5.72 -4.48
C ASP A 140 26.68 -6.97 -3.93
N LEU A 141 25.37 -7.05 -4.12
CA LEU A 141 24.54 -8.12 -3.59
C LEU A 141 24.98 -9.52 -4.08
N ASP A 142 25.36 -9.66 -5.35
CA ASP A 142 25.71 -10.98 -5.91
C ASP A 142 27.01 -11.51 -5.30
N SER A 143 28.00 -10.63 -5.15
CA SER A 143 29.25 -10.93 -4.45
C SER A 143 29.01 -11.26 -2.98
N LEU A 144 28.13 -10.52 -2.30
CA LEU A 144 27.73 -10.80 -0.93
C LEU A 144 27.04 -12.17 -0.79
N LEU A 145 26.09 -12.50 -1.67
CA LEU A 145 25.42 -13.79 -1.68
C LEU A 145 26.42 -14.94 -1.95
N ALA A 146 27.37 -14.75 -2.86
CA ALA A 146 28.43 -15.72 -3.13
C ALA A 146 29.31 -15.97 -1.90
N ALA A 147 29.69 -14.92 -1.17
CA ALA A 147 30.43 -15.05 0.09
C ALA A 147 29.60 -15.77 1.18
N TRP A 148 28.31 -15.47 1.26
CA TRP A 148 27.38 -16.09 2.22
C TRP A 148 27.16 -17.59 2.01
N ARG A 149 27.45 -18.11 0.82
CA ARG A 149 27.46 -19.56 0.58
C ARG A 149 28.50 -20.30 1.40
N TRP A 150 29.49 -19.63 1.97
CA TRP A 150 30.53 -20.26 2.78
C TRP A 150 30.66 -19.63 4.17
N LEU A 151 30.21 -18.39 4.35
CA LEU A 151 30.37 -17.65 5.59
C LEU A 151 29.84 -18.37 6.84
N PRO A 152 28.64 -19.00 6.87
CA PRO A 152 28.18 -19.71 8.06
C PRO A 152 29.07 -20.87 8.49
N LEU A 153 29.74 -21.55 7.55
CA LEU A 153 30.73 -22.59 7.87
C LEU A 153 31.98 -21.98 8.53
N VAL A 154 32.43 -20.81 8.05
CA VAL A 154 33.54 -20.08 8.67
C VAL A 154 33.16 -19.60 10.08
N LEU A 155 31.95 -19.06 10.26
CA LEU A 155 31.46 -18.62 11.56
C LEU A 155 31.29 -19.80 12.53
N LEU A 156 30.85 -20.96 12.03
CA LEU A 156 30.75 -22.20 12.79
C LEU A 156 32.12 -22.69 13.27
N THR A 157 33.13 -22.70 12.40
CA THR A 157 34.49 -23.13 12.77
C THR A 157 35.11 -22.18 13.79
N LEU A 158 34.98 -20.86 13.59
CA LEU A 158 35.43 -19.85 14.55
C LEU A 158 34.70 -19.96 15.90
N GLY A 159 33.38 -20.13 15.88
CA GLY A 159 32.56 -20.28 17.09
C GLY A 159 32.92 -21.54 17.88
N CYS A 160 33.05 -22.69 17.21
CA CYS A 160 33.54 -23.92 17.83
C CYS A 160 34.97 -23.74 18.37
N GLY A 161 35.84 -23.06 17.62
CA GLY A 161 37.20 -22.72 18.07
C GLY A 161 37.20 -21.91 19.36
N LEU A 162 36.36 -20.88 19.48
CA LEU A 162 36.21 -20.08 20.69
C LEU A 162 35.71 -20.91 21.87
N LEU A 163 34.76 -21.82 21.66
CA LEU A 163 34.24 -22.71 22.70
C LEU A 163 35.28 -23.72 23.19
N VAL A 164 36.13 -24.23 22.29
CA VAL A 164 37.26 -25.09 22.65
C VAL A 164 38.34 -24.30 23.39
N ALA A 165 38.64 -23.08 22.92
CA ALA A 165 39.66 -22.22 23.51
C ALA A 165 39.39 -21.87 24.98
N VAL A 166 38.13 -21.86 25.44
CA VAL A 166 37.79 -21.72 26.88
C VAL A 166 38.56 -22.72 27.76
N ARG A 167 38.84 -23.93 27.27
CA ARG A 167 39.58 -24.95 28.01
C ARG A 167 41.01 -24.53 28.35
N TRP A 168 41.59 -23.61 27.58
CA TRP A 168 42.93 -23.07 27.80
C TRP A 168 42.95 -21.88 28.76
N ARG A 169 41.82 -21.59 29.42
CA ARG A 169 41.64 -20.48 30.39
C ARG A 169 42.19 -19.15 29.86
N PRO A 170 41.76 -18.70 28.66
CA PRO A 170 42.13 -17.40 28.14
C PRO A 170 41.67 -16.29 29.09
N GLN A 171 42.27 -15.11 28.98
CA GLN A 171 41.82 -13.95 29.74
C GLN A 171 40.31 -13.73 29.50
N PRO A 172 39.45 -13.72 30.54
CA PRO A 172 38.00 -13.71 30.39
C PRO A 172 37.51 -12.55 29.52
N ARG A 173 38.16 -11.38 29.64
CA ARG A 173 37.85 -10.19 28.85
C ARG A 173 38.15 -10.34 27.37
N LEU A 174 39.30 -10.93 27.03
CA LEU A 174 39.68 -11.16 25.64
C LEU A 174 38.74 -12.17 24.99
N TRP A 175 38.45 -13.28 25.68
CA TRP A 175 37.53 -14.29 25.18
C TRP A 175 36.11 -13.73 25.01
N ALA A 176 35.61 -13.00 26.00
CA ALA A 176 34.32 -12.30 25.91
C ALA A 176 34.28 -11.31 24.74
N GLY A 177 35.36 -10.54 24.55
CA GLY A 177 35.49 -9.60 23.43
C GLY A 177 35.50 -10.28 22.07
N LEU A 178 36.18 -11.42 21.93
CA LEU A 178 36.17 -12.21 20.70
C LEU A 178 34.80 -12.84 20.42
N CYS A 179 34.11 -13.36 21.43
CA CYS A 179 32.75 -13.84 21.30
C CYS A 179 31.79 -12.74 20.85
N LEU A 180 31.86 -11.57 21.49
CA LEU A 180 31.05 -10.41 21.13
C LEU A 180 31.38 -9.91 19.71
N GLY A 181 32.68 -9.85 19.36
CA GLY A 181 33.13 -9.46 18.02
C GLY A 181 32.65 -10.42 16.95
N LEU A 182 32.72 -11.74 17.17
CA LEU A 182 32.20 -12.74 16.25
C LEU A 182 30.68 -12.65 16.09
N LEU A 183 29.94 -12.49 17.19
CA LEU A 183 28.49 -12.30 17.17
C LEU A 183 28.10 -11.06 16.35
N LEU A 184 28.77 -9.93 16.60
CA LEU A 184 28.44 -8.68 15.93
C LEU A 184 28.86 -8.71 14.46
N ALA A 185 30.02 -9.30 14.13
CA ALA A 185 30.43 -9.50 12.74
C ALA A 185 29.45 -10.40 11.96
N ASP A 186 28.96 -11.45 12.60
CA ASP A 186 27.95 -12.36 12.04
C ASP A 186 26.61 -11.63 11.76
N LEU A 187 26.02 -11.01 12.78
CA LEU A 187 24.76 -10.27 12.63
C LEU A 187 24.90 -9.09 11.66
N TRP A 188 26.06 -8.42 11.65
CA TRP A 188 26.32 -7.33 10.71
C TRP A 188 26.46 -7.83 9.27
N ALA A 189 27.15 -8.96 9.05
CA ALA A 189 27.21 -9.58 7.74
C ALA A 189 25.80 -9.98 7.26
N PHE A 190 24.95 -10.48 8.17
CA PHE A 190 23.58 -10.86 7.84
C PHE A 190 22.81 -9.62 7.39
N ASN A 191 22.89 -8.55 8.18
CA ASN A 191 22.26 -7.27 7.91
C ASN A 191 22.78 -6.62 6.60
N GLY A 192 24.07 -6.77 6.29
CA GLY A 192 24.70 -6.24 5.08
C GLY A 192 24.12 -6.82 3.79
N VAL A 193 23.88 -8.13 3.76
CA VAL A 193 23.15 -8.76 2.64
C VAL A 193 21.70 -8.38 2.66
N TYR A 194 21.07 -8.52 3.83
CA TYR A 194 19.66 -8.31 4.02
C TYR A 194 19.19 -6.93 3.53
N ASN A 195 19.91 -5.85 3.87
CA ASN A 195 19.60 -4.48 3.48
C ASN A 195 19.80 -4.18 1.99
N GLN A 196 20.37 -5.11 1.22
CA GLN A 196 20.45 -5.03 -0.25
C GLN A 196 19.44 -5.96 -0.94
N THR A 197 18.66 -6.74 -0.18
CA THR A 197 17.58 -7.57 -0.74
C THR A 197 16.27 -6.80 -0.85
N TYR A 198 15.27 -7.40 -1.49
CA TYR A 198 13.91 -6.87 -1.53
C TYR A 198 13.30 -6.60 -0.14
N ASN A 199 13.78 -7.27 0.91
CA ASN A 199 13.30 -7.06 2.27
C ASN A 199 14.02 -5.91 3.01
N ALA A 200 14.80 -5.08 2.31
CA ALA A 200 15.48 -3.93 2.90
C ALA A 200 14.52 -3.08 3.74
N VAL A 201 15.03 -2.52 4.84
CA VAL A 201 14.25 -1.60 5.69
C VAL A 201 14.60 -0.18 5.30
N MET A 202 13.58 0.64 5.05
CA MET A 202 13.76 2.07 4.83
C MET A 202 14.14 2.75 6.15
N ALA A 203 15.07 3.71 6.10
CA ALA A 203 15.39 4.50 7.30
C ALA A 203 14.14 5.30 7.74
N PRO A 204 13.89 5.47 9.05
CA PRO A 204 12.71 6.20 9.52
C PRO A 204 12.60 7.62 8.96
N VAL A 205 13.72 8.34 8.88
CA VAL A 205 13.76 9.70 8.31
C VAL A 205 13.35 9.73 6.84
N ASP A 206 13.74 8.69 6.08
CA ASP A 206 13.31 8.57 4.71
C ASP A 206 11.80 8.29 4.72
N MET A 207 11.33 7.29 5.45
CA MET A 207 9.90 6.93 5.52
C MET A 207 8.98 8.11 5.89
N GLU A 208 9.40 8.95 6.83
CA GLU A 208 8.61 10.11 7.31
C GLU A 208 8.62 11.30 6.34
N ARG A 209 9.64 11.43 5.49
CA ARG A 209 9.70 12.52 4.53
C ARG A 209 8.55 12.38 3.52
N ALA A 210 7.86 13.48 3.20
CA ALA A 210 6.79 13.46 2.21
C ALA A 210 7.33 12.98 0.84
N PRO A 211 6.68 11.99 0.18
CA PRO A 211 6.98 11.64 -1.20
C PRO A 211 6.56 12.77 -2.15
N ARG A 212 7.16 12.81 -3.34
CA ARG A 212 6.88 13.87 -4.32
C ARG A 212 5.43 13.87 -4.77
N VAL A 213 4.82 12.69 -4.85
CA VAL A 213 3.41 12.56 -5.21
C VAL A 213 2.50 13.36 -4.27
N VAL A 214 2.79 13.45 -2.97
CA VAL A 214 1.92 14.15 -2.00
C VAL A 214 1.89 15.63 -2.31
N GLU A 215 3.08 16.24 -2.47
CA GLU A 215 3.20 17.65 -2.82
C GLU A 215 2.51 17.97 -4.15
N PHE A 216 2.64 17.08 -5.14
CA PHE A 216 1.95 17.22 -6.42
C PHE A 216 0.41 17.17 -6.28
N LEU A 217 -0.10 16.20 -5.52
CA LEU A 217 -1.55 16.05 -5.31
C LEU A 217 -2.14 17.24 -4.55
N GLU A 218 -1.45 17.75 -3.52
CA GLU A 218 -1.89 18.94 -2.79
C GLU A 218 -1.96 20.18 -3.68
N GLN A 219 -0.99 20.33 -4.60
CA GLN A 219 -0.96 21.42 -5.58
C GLN A 219 -2.09 21.29 -6.62
N ASP A 220 -2.31 20.11 -7.21
CA ASP A 220 -3.42 19.93 -8.18
C ASP A 220 -4.80 20.06 -7.49
N ALA A 221 -4.90 19.68 -6.21
CA ALA A 221 -6.14 19.78 -5.47
C ALA A 221 -6.56 21.23 -5.16
N ASP A 222 -5.63 22.19 -5.22
CA ASP A 222 -5.83 23.62 -4.95
C ASP A 222 -6.55 23.89 -3.61
N GLY A 223 -6.09 23.20 -2.57
CA GLY A 223 -6.68 23.26 -1.22
C GLY A 223 -8.04 22.56 -1.06
N GLY A 224 -8.60 21.98 -2.13
CA GLY A 224 -9.79 21.15 -2.07
C GLY A 224 -9.52 19.78 -1.43
N MET A 225 -10.55 19.18 -0.82
CA MET A 225 -10.45 17.79 -0.37
C MET A 225 -10.40 16.85 -1.57
N TYR A 226 -9.59 15.81 -1.46
CA TYR A 226 -9.46 14.76 -2.45
C TYR A 226 -9.27 13.40 -1.79
N ARG A 227 -9.54 12.36 -2.57
CA ARG A 227 -9.29 10.97 -2.17
C ARG A 227 -8.53 10.25 -3.27
N VAL A 228 -7.64 9.36 -2.85
CA VAL A 228 -6.83 8.54 -3.75
C VAL A 228 -7.29 7.08 -3.75
N LEU A 229 -7.00 6.39 -4.85
CA LEU A 229 -7.00 4.94 -4.95
C LEU A 229 -5.63 4.52 -5.50
N THR A 230 -4.90 3.65 -4.80
CA THR A 230 -3.68 3.05 -5.33
C THR A 230 -4.00 1.68 -5.93
N ASN A 231 -3.51 1.40 -7.13
CA ASN A 231 -3.64 0.08 -7.75
C ASN A 231 -2.63 -0.91 -7.12
N GLU A 232 -3.10 -1.78 -6.23
CA GLU A 232 -2.28 -2.64 -5.36
C GLU A 232 -2.06 -4.06 -5.92
N GLU A 233 -1.97 -4.24 -7.23
CA GLU A 233 -1.81 -5.56 -7.85
C GLU A 233 -0.41 -6.17 -7.68
N ILE A 234 0.63 -5.33 -7.55
CA ILE A 234 2.02 -5.77 -7.36
C ILE A 234 2.57 -5.25 -6.04
N LEU A 235 3.41 -6.06 -5.39
CA LEU A 235 4.28 -5.67 -4.30
C LEU A 235 5.49 -4.89 -4.87
N PRO A 236 5.52 -3.54 -4.78
CA PRO A 236 6.54 -2.74 -5.42
C PRO A 236 7.85 -2.67 -4.61
N VAL A 237 8.94 -2.21 -5.23
CA VAL A 237 10.16 -1.84 -4.49
C VAL A 237 9.92 -0.61 -3.61
N LEU A 238 10.72 -0.40 -2.56
CA LEU A 238 10.51 0.65 -1.55
C LEU A 238 10.29 2.07 -2.11
N SER A 239 10.99 2.46 -3.17
CA SER A 239 10.79 3.78 -3.81
C SER A 239 9.41 3.89 -4.46
N VAL A 240 8.98 2.84 -5.14
CA VAL A 240 7.65 2.74 -5.77
C VAL A 240 6.56 2.68 -4.71
N MET A 241 6.75 1.89 -3.64
CA MET A 241 5.84 1.87 -2.50
C MET A 241 5.57 3.28 -1.98
N ARG A 242 6.64 4.03 -1.75
CA ARG A 242 6.59 5.39 -1.21
C ARG A 242 5.91 6.38 -2.16
N GLU A 243 6.28 6.40 -3.45
CA GLU A 243 5.71 7.34 -4.43
C GLU A 243 4.30 6.94 -4.90
N SER A 244 3.87 5.69 -4.70
CA SER A 244 2.49 5.25 -4.97
C SER A 244 1.60 5.22 -3.72
N LEU A 245 2.13 5.63 -2.57
CA LEU A 245 1.47 5.58 -1.25
C LEU A 245 1.07 4.17 -0.79
N TYR A 246 1.73 3.13 -1.31
CA TYR A 246 1.45 1.72 -1.05
C TYR A 246 2.30 1.10 0.07
N PRO A 247 1.74 0.19 0.89
CA PRO A 247 0.37 0.18 1.38
C PRO A 247 0.30 1.08 2.61
N ASN A 248 -0.81 1.77 2.80
CA ASN A 248 -1.07 2.59 4.00
C ASN A 248 -0.10 3.77 4.23
N ILE A 249 0.81 4.09 3.30
CA ILE A 249 1.76 5.21 3.45
C ILE A 249 1.01 6.55 3.42
N GLN A 250 -0.12 6.61 2.72
CA GLN A 250 -1.01 7.77 2.71
C GLN A 250 -1.41 8.24 4.13
N LEU A 251 -1.51 7.32 5.09
CA LEU A 251 -1.90 7.63 6.47
C LEU A 251 -0.86 8.51 7.18
N LEU A 252 0.43 8.35 6.87
CA LEU A 252 1.51 9.15 7.44
C LEU A 252 1.45 10.62 6.99
N HIS A 253 0.79 10.87 5.86
CA HIS A 253 0.70 12.19 5.22
C HIS A 253 -0.71 12.75 5.22
N GLY A 254 -1.65 12.15 5.97
CA GLY A 254 -3.04 12.64 6.04
C GLY A 254 -3.83 12.53 4.73
N VAL A 255 -3.33 11.77 3.75
CA VAL A 255 -3.98 11.60 2.45
C VAL A 255 -5.08 10.54 2.58
N GLN A 256 -6.31 10.90 2.19
CA GLN A 256 -7.45 9.99 2.26
C GLN A 256 -7.39 8.96 1.13
N SER A 257 -7.67 7.69 1.44
CA SER A 257 -7.67 6.62 0.45
C SER A 257 -8.85 5.66 0.59
N VAL A 258 -9.35 5.14 -0.53
CA VAL A 258 -10.36 4.05 -0.55
C VAL A 258 -9.77 2.67 -0.29
N ASN A 259 -8.45 2.47 -0.43
CA ASN A 259 -7.75 1.21 -0.14
C ASN A 259 -8.00 0.72 1.30
N GLY A 260 -8.36 1.66 2.20
CA GLY A 260 -8.62 1.37 3.60
C GLY A 260 -7.33 1.00 4.34
N TYR A 261 -7.47 0.31 5.48
CA TYR A 261 -6.35 -0.25 6.24
C TYR A 261 -6.38 -1.77 6.17
N TYR A 262 -5.55 -2.35 5.31
CA TYR A 262 -5.37 -3.81 5.25
C TYR A 262 -4.68 -4.29 6.55
N PRO A 263 -5.25 -5.24 7.34
CA PRO A 263 -6.22 -6.27 6.96
C PRO A 263 -7.65 -6.14 7.56
N LEU A 264 -8.01 -5.00 8.15
CA LEU A 264 -9.26 -4.84 8.92
C LEU A 264 -10.36 -4.16 8.09
N MET A 265 -10.92 -4.88 7.12
CA MET A 265 -12.07 -4.40 6.33
C MET A 265 -13.37 -5.10 6.75
N SER A 266 -14.42 -4.29 7.01
CA SER A 266 -15.77 -4.79 7.26
C SER A 266 -16.34 -5.50 6.03
N GLY A 267 -17.38 -6.33 6.21
CA GLY A 267 -18.06 -7.01 5.09
C GLY A 267 -18.52 -6.05 3.98
N PRO A 268 -19.27 -4.98 4.32
CA PRO A 268 -19.71 -3.98 3.35
C PRO A 268 -18.57 -3.25 2.64
N GLN A 269 -17.52 -2.86 3.37
CA GLN A 269 -16.35 -2.20 2.77
C GLN A 269 -15.60 -3.15 1.81
N ARG A 270 -15.49 -4.43 2.18
CA ARG A 270 -14.90 -5.45 1.30
C ARG A 270 -15.75 -5.67 0.04
N TRP A 271 -17.07 -5.63 0.16
CA TRP A 271 -17.95 -5.69 -1.01
C TRP A 271 -17.67 -4.51 -1.95
N LEU A 272 -17.62 -3.29 -1.42
CA LEU A 272 -17.35 -2.09 -2.20
C LEU A 272 -16.01 -2.19 -2.93
N TRP A 273 -14.95 -2.58 -2.21
CA TRP A 273 -13.61 -2.81 -2.76
C TRP A 273 -13.60 -3.83 -3.91
N ASN A 274 -14.28 -4.96 -3.73
CA ASN A 274 -14.33 -6.03 -4.74
C ASN A 274 -15.21 -5.71 -5.95
N ASN A 275 -16.04 -4.66 -5.89
CA ASN A 275 -16.98 -4.28 -6.93
C ASN A 275 -16.72 -2.87 -7.49
N LEU A 276 -15.56 -2.27 -7.16
CA LEU A 276 -15.20 -0.95 -7.67
C LEU A 276 -15.33 -0.91 -9.19
N ASN A 277 -15.91 0.18 -9.66
CA ASN A 277 -16.10 0.52 -11.05
C ASN A 277 -16.09 2.06 -11.16
N PRO A 278 -16.03 2.64 -12.35
CA PRO A 278 -15.93 4.10 -12.51
C PRO A 278 -17.02 4.88 -11.77
N ARG A 279 -18.28 4.41 -11.81
CA ARG A 279 -19.39 5.08 -11.11
C ARG A 279 -19.22 5.06 -9.59
N LEU A 280 -18.72 3.95 -9.04
CA LEU A 280 -18.43 3.87 -7.60
C LEU A 280 -17.22 4.71 -7.21
N LEU A 281 -16.22 4.88 -8.08
CA LEU A 281 -15.13 5.83 -7.85
C LEU A 281 -15.65 7.27 -7.79
N ASN A 282 -16.58 7.61 -8.68
CA ASN A 282 -17.26 8.90 -8.67
C ASN A 282 -18.03 9.10 -7.36
N LEU A 283 -18.85 8.12 -6.95
CA LEU A 283 -19.59 8.12 -5.68
C LEU A 283 -18.68 8.28 -4.45
N LEU A 284 -17.50 7.66 -4.48
CA LEU A 284 -16.53 7.70 -3.38
C LEU A 284 -15.68 8.98 -3.37
N GLY A 285 -15.85 9.85 -4.37
CA GLY A 285 -15.05 11.06 -4.55
C GLY A 285 -13.57 10.76 -4.76
N VAL A 286 -13.25 9.63 -5.42
CA VAL A 286 -11.87 9.29 -5.79
C VAL A 286 -11.44 10.21 -6.92
N ARG A 287 -10.60 11.18 -6.59
CA ARG A 287 -10.09 12.17 -7.54
C ARG A 287 -8.81 11.69 -8.23
N TYR A 288 -8.00 10.88 -7.56
CA TYR A 288 -6.73 10.41 -8.10
C TYR A 288 -6.57 8.90 -8.01
N ILE A 289 -6.07 8.30 -9.08
CA ILE A 289 -5.73 6.89 -9.17
C ILE A 289 -4.21 6.79 -9.37
N LEU A 290 -3.53 6.13 -8.44
CA LEU A 290 -2.08 5.96 -8.44
C LEU A 290 -1.78 4.55 -8.94
N VAL A 291 -1.04 4.45 -10.04
CA VAL A 291 -0.58 3.18 -10.62
C VAL A 291 0.92 3.05 -10.35
N PRO A 292 1.36 2.15 -9.45
CA PRO A 292 2.76 1.85 -9.24
C PRO A 292 3.46 1.48 -10.55
N GLN A 293 4.60 2.09 -10.84
CA GLN A 293 5.37 1.81 -12.06
C GLN A 293 6.47 0.79 -11.76
N LEU A 294 6.67 -0.14 -12.69
CA LEU A 294 7.95 -0.77 -12.96
C LEU A 294 8.67 0.05 -14.03
N LEU A 295 9.97 -0.20 -14.26
CA LEU A 295 10.66 0.48 -15.36
C LEU A 295 10.20 -0.17 -16.68
N PRO A 296 9.53 0.55 -17.58
CA PRO A 296 9.09 -0.03 -18.83
C PRO A 296 10.31 -0.32 -19.71
N VAL A 297 10.40 -1.56 -20.18
CA VAL A 297 11.47 -2.03 -21.06
C VAL A 297 10.94 -2.57 -22.39
N ASP A 298 9.65 -2.87 -22.46
CA ASP A 298 8.96 -3.44 -23.61
C ASP A 298 7.46 -3.12 -23.59
N GLN A 299 6.75 -3.59 -24.62
CA GLN A 299 5.30 -3.40 -24.74
C GLN A 299 4.49 -3.98 -23.56
N ALA A 300 4.93 -5.10 -22.98
CA ALA A 300 4.19 -5.77 -21.91
C ALA A 300 4.29 -4.98 -20.60
N THR A 301 5.50 -4.52 -20.27
CA THR A 301 5.78 -3.66 -19.11
C THR A 301 5.14 -2.28 -19.27
N GLU A 302 5.25 -1.63 -20.44
CA GLU A 302 4.61 -0.33 -20.70
C GLU A 302 3.08 -0.37 -20.52
N ARG A 303 2.42 -1.43 -21.01
CA ARG A 303 0.98 -1.60 -20.78
C ARG A 303 0.68 -1.75 -19.30
N TYR A 304 1.45 -2.57 -18.58
CA TYR A 304 1.22 -2.78 -17.15
C TYR A 304 1.34 -1.47 -16.38
N ASP A 305 2.38 -0.69 -16.67
CA ASP A 305 2.69 0.56 -15.97
C ASP A 305 1.66 1.66 -16.29
N THR A 306 1.09 1.69 -17.49
CA THR A 306 0.19 2.79 -17.90
C THR A 306 -1.29 2.44 -17.96
N THR A 307 -1.69 1.25 -17.50
CA THR A 307 -3.10 0.85 -17.52
C THR A 307 -3.81 1.27 -16.25
N ASP A 308 -4.82 2.13 -16.40
CA ASP A 308 -5.85 2.35 -15.39
C ASP A 308 -6.94 1.27 -15.52
N PRO A 309 -7.20 0.46 -14.48
CA PRO A 309 -8.21 -0.60 -14.55
C PRO A 309 -9.65 -0.08 -14.67
N PHE A 310 -9.90 1.21 -14.43
CA PHE A 310 -11.22 1.85 -14.49
C PHE A 310 -11.41 2.72 -15.75
N ALA A 311 -10.32 3.05 -16.44
CA ALA A 311 -10.32 3.70 -17.74
C ALA A 311 -9.37 2.93 -18.69
N PRO A 312 -9.73 1.69 -19.07
CA PRO A 312 -8.85 0.82 -19.84
C PRO A 312 -8.49 1.43 -21.21
N PRO A 313 -7.29 1.15 -21.76
CA PRO A 313 -6.84 1.72 -23.02
C PRO A 313 -7.84 1.53 -24.16
N VAL A 314 -8.14 2.59 -24.90
CA VAL A 314 -9.07 2.56 -26.05
C VAL A 314 -8.45 1.81 -27.25
N VAL A 315 -7.14 1.90 -27.39
CA VAL A 315 -6.38 1.33 -28.50
C VAL A 315 -6.42 -0.20 -28.47
N GLY A 316 -6.76 -0.81 -29.60
CA GLY A 316 -6.88 -2.26 -29.81
C GLY A 316 -8.27 -2.82 -29.51
N ARG A 317 -9.28 -1.97 -29.29
CA ARG A 317 -10.65 -2.37 -28.92
C ARG A 317 -11.68 -1.84 -29.92
N ALA A 318 -12.79 -2.57 -30.01
CA ALA A 318 -13.99 -2.15 -30.71
C ALA A 318 -15.12 -1.89 -29.69
N PHE A 319 -15.92 -0.86 -29.95
CA PHE A 319 -16.96 -0.37 -29.07
C PHE A 319 -18.26 -0.26 -29.84
N ASP A 320 -19.30 -0.95 -29.38
CA ASP A 320 -20.64 -0.87 -29.95
C ASP A 320 -21.40 0.32 -29.36
N LEU A 321 -22.09 1.07 -30.21
CA LEU A 321 -22.76 2.32 -29.90
C LEU A 321 -24.26 2.24 -30.24
N PRO A 322 -25.13 3.02 -29.57
CA PRO A 322 -26.57 3.02 -29.81
C PRO A 322 -27.00 3.75 -31.12
N SER A 323 -26.18 3.68 -32.18
CA SER A 323 -26.35 4.38 -33.46
C SER A 323 -26.42 5.91 -33.29
N LEU A 324 -25.28 6.54 -33.04
CA LEU A 324 -25.18 7.98 -32.80
C LEU A 324 -24.94 8.73 -34.12
N VAL A 325 -25.68 9.81 -34.37
CA VAL A 325 -25.43 10.67 -35.54
C VAL A 325 -24.16 11.48 -35.30
N VAL A 326 -23.10 11.18 -36.03
CA VAL A 326 -21.78 11.81 -35.89
C VAL A 326 -21.41 12.54 -37.16
N ALA A 327 -20.85 13.75 -37.00
CA ALA A 327 -20.30 14.57 -38.06
C ALA A 327 -18.78 14.73 -37.95
N GLU A 328 -18.23 14.69 -36.74
CA GLU A 328 -16.82 14.91 -36.47
C GLU A 328 -16.37 14.06 -35.27
N LEU A 329 -15.10 13.63 -35.32
CA LEU A 329 -14.42 12.91 -34.28
C LEU A 329 -13.24 13.74 -33.77
N GLU A 330 -12.98 13.62 -32.49
CA GLU A 330 -11.78 14.17 -31.86
C GLU A 330 -11.10 13.09 -31.02
N VAL A 331 -9.78 13.00 -31.13
CA VAL A 331 -8.95 12.05 -30.37
C VAL A 331 -7.94 12.86 -29.56
N GLU A 332 -7.95 12.69 -28.23
CA GLU A 332 -6.86 13.14 -27.36
C GLU A 332 -5.92 11.97 -27.10
N GLY A 333 -4.62 12.16 -27.34
CA GLY A 333 -3.64 11.10 -27.17
C GLY A 333 -2.19 11.54 -27.31
N TYR A 334 -1.27 10.61 -27.15
CA TYR A 334 0.17 10.81 -27.33
C TYR A 334 0.86 9.51 -27.72
N LEU A 335 2.10 9.62 -28.19
CA LEU A 335 2.95 8.48 -28.48
C LEU A 335 4.02 8.31 -27.40
N SER A 336 4.43 7.06 -27.16
CA SER A 336 5.58 6.71 -26.33
C SER A 336 6.54 5.81 -27.12
N HIS A 337 7.83 5.80 -26.77
CA HIS A 337 8.85 5.04 -27.49
C HIS A 337 8.88 5.32 -29.00
N SER A 338 8.60 6.56 -29.39
CA SER A 338 8.28 6.94 -30.77
C SER A 338 9.32 7.85 -31.41
N ALA A 339 10.40 8.20 -30.70
CA ALA A 339 11.41 9.13 -31.19
C ALA A 339 11.99 8.74 -32.56
N GLU A 340 12.10 7.45 -32.87
CA GLU A 340 12.63 6.98 -34.16
C GLU A 340 11.62 7.00 -35.32
N LEU A 341 10.32 7.25 -35.05
CA LEU A 341 9.30 7.33 -36.09
C LEU A 341 9.48 8.61 -36.91
N GLU A 342 9.55 8.46 -38.23
CA GLU A 342 9.64 9.56 -39.19
C GLU A 342 8.31 10.35 -39.24
N ASP A 343 8.38 11.62 -39.61
CA ASP A 343 7.21 12.49 -39.80
C ASP A 343 6.18 11.88 -40.77
N GLY A 344 4.89 11.90 -40.41
CA GLY A 344 3.80 11.33 -41.19
C GLY A 344 3.66 9.81 -41.10
N THR A 345 4.46 9.12 -40.26
CA THR A 345 4.35 7.67 -40.05
C THR A 345 2.97 7.31 -39.47
N PRO A 346 2.17 6.43 -40.12
CA PRO A 346 0.90 5.98 -39.55
C PRO A 346 1.08 5.23 -38.21
N VAL A 347 0.32 5.62 -37.18
CA VAL A 347 0.44 5.05 -35.83
C VAL A 347 -0.80 4.29 -35.37
N CYS A 348 -1.99 4.74 -35.75
CA CYS A 348 -3.24 4.04 -35.50
C CYS A 348 -4.34 4.48 -36.46
N GLU A 349 -5.39 3.68 -36.58
CA GLU A 349 -6.60 3.99 -37.35
C GLU A 349 -7.80 4.06 -36.42
N VAL A 350 -8.62 5.10 -36.56
CA VAL A 350 -9.96 5.15 -35.99
C VAL A 350 -10.94 4.72 -37.08
N VAL A 351 -11.49 3.52 -36.92
CA VAL A 351 -12.44 2.92 -37.85
C VAL A 351 -13.83 3.14 -37.29
N VAL A 352 -14.66 3.91 -37.99
CA VAL A 352 -16.08 4.07 -37.65
C VAL A 352 -16.94 3.28 -38.62
N ARG A 353 -17.91 2.55 -38.09
CA ARG A 353 -18.87 1.76 -38.87
C ARG A 353 -20.28 2.21 -38.53
N GLY A 354 -21.14 2.24 -39.54
CA GLY A 354 -22.56 2.53 -39.39
C GLY A 354 -23.43 1.58 -40.19
N ALA A 355 -24.72 1.90 -40.21
CA ALA A 355 -25.73 1.07 -40.85
C ALA A 355 -25.41 0.75 -42.32
N ALA A 356 -25.82 -0.45 -42.75
CA ALA A 356 -25.63 -0.97 -44.11
C ALA A 356 -24.16 -1.14 -44.55
N GLY A 357 -23.24 -1.36 -43.61
CA GLY A 357 -21.83 -1.66 -43.89
C GLY A 357 -21.01 -0.45 -44.35
N ARG A 358 -21.54 0.78 -44.20
CA ARG A 358 -20.74 1.99 -44.39
C ARG A 358 -19.64 2.04 -43.35
N GLN A 359 -18.42 2.27 -43.81
CA GLN A 359 -17.24 2.38 -42.97
C GLN A 359 -16.41 3.58 -43.42
N GLU A 360 -15.87 4.30 -42.46
CA GLU A 360 -14.85 5.32 -42.68
C GLU A 360 -13.63 5.01 -41.81
N VAL A 361 -12.44 5.24 -42.36
CA VAL A 361 -11.16 4.97 -41.69
C VAL A 361 -10.40 6.27 -41.64
N TRP A 362 -10.07 6.71 -40.43
CA TRP A 362 -9.21 7.86 -40.18
C TRP A 362 -7.86 7.37 -39.66
N THR A 363 -6.81 7.56 -40.45
CA THR A 363 -5.44 7.21 -40.06
C THR A 363 -4.80 8.39 -39.33
N LEU A 364 -4.39 8.16 -38.09
CA LEU A 364 -3.58 9.08 -37.30
C LEU A 364 -2.10 8.84 -37.58
N ALA A 365 -1.32 9.90 -37.70
CA ALA A 365 0.11 9.85 -38.01
C ALA A 365 0.99 10.58 -36.98
N ALA A 366 2.22 10.10 -36.83
CA ALA A 366 3.25 10.73 -36.01
C ALA A 366 3.64 12.09 -36.59
N GLY A 367 3.67 13.11 -35.75
CA GLY A 367 3.98 14.50 -36.07
C GLY A 367 2.82 15.32 -36.65
N ASP A 368 1.88 14.69 -37.34
CA ASP A 368 0.68 15.34 -37.86
C ASP A 368 -0.41 15.43 -36.80
N ASP A 369 -0.74 14.29 -36.19
CA ASP A 369 -1.85 14.15 -35.25
C ASP A 369 -1.35 13.96 -33.82
N LEU A 370 -0.39 13.04 -33.63
CA LEU A 370 0.17 12.67 -32.33
C LEU A 370 1.70 12.75 -32.37
N ALA A 371 2.35 12.98 -31.23
CA ALA A 371 3.81 12.93 -31.14
C ALA A 371 4.28 12.34 -29.80
N GLU A 372 5.59 12.15 -29.68
CA GLU A 372 6.27 11.70 -28.46
C GLU A 372 5.85 12.56 -27.25
N TRP A 373 5.31 11.94 -26.20
CA TRP A 373 4.85 12.66 -25.00
C TRP A 373 5.96 13.47 -24.33
N ALA A 374 7.19 12.96 -24.39
CA ALA A 374 8.39 13.58 -23.83
C ALA A 374 9.14 14.50 -24.84
N PHE A 375 8.47 14.97 -25.91
CA PHE A 375 9.10 15.78 -26.97
C PHE A 375 9.92 16.97 -26.45
N LEU A 376 9.44 17.62 -25.39
CA LEU A 376 10.08 18.81 -24.81
C LEU A 376 11.29 18.50 -23.91
N ARG A 377 11.58 17.22 -23.63
CA ARG A 377 12.74 16.81 -22.85
C ARG A 377 14.01 17.04 -23.66
N ASP A 378 15.01 17.69 -23.06
CA ASP A 378 16.19 18.20 -23.79
C ASP A 378 16.90 17.14 -24.65
N ASP A 379 17.08 15.92 -24.15
CA ASP A 379 17.73 14.81 -24.87
C ASP A 379 16.83 14.18 -25.94
N VAL A 380 15.52 14.10 -25.69
CA VAL A 380 14.53 13.53 -26.61
C VAL A 380 14.33 14.45 -27.82
N ARG A 381 14.26 15.76 -27.58
CA ARG A 381 14.04 16.77 -28.62
C ARG A 381 15.05 16.71 -29.77
N TRP A 382 16.27 16.24 -29.53
CA TRP A 382 17.32 16.13 -30.55
C TRP A 382 17.28 14.82 -31.35
N VAL A 383 16.56 13.80 -30.85
CA VAL A 383 16.50 12.46 -31.48
C VAL A 383 15.14 12.15 -32.09
N VAL A 384 14.08 12.86 -31.69
CA VAL A 384 12.75 12.72 -32.29
C VAL A 384 12.78 13.13 -33.76
N LYS A 385 12.31 12.25 -34.65
CA LYS A 385 12.34 12.44 -36.11
C LYS A 385 11.04 12.95 -36.73
N HIS A 386 9.96 13.02 -35.97
CA HIS A 386 8.69 13.61 -36.39
C HIS A 386 8.52 15.01 -35.79
N ARG A 387 7.66 15.85 -36.37
CA ARG A 387 7.41 17.20 -35.87
C ARG A 387 6.53 17.21 -34.62
N LEU A 388 6.37 18.37 -34.00
CA LEU A 388 5.40 18.56 -32.93
C LEU A 388 4.07 19.06 -33.52
N PRO A 389 2.93 18.36 -33.30
CA PRO A 389 1.61 18.85 -33.69
C PRO A 389 1.30 20.22 -33.07
N ARG A 390 0.53 21.03 -33.78
CA ARG A 390 0.17 22.38 -33.30
C ARG A 390 -0.84 22.35 -32.16
N ASP A 391 -1.75 21.39 -32.20
CA ASP A 391 -2.89 21.32 -31.30
C ASP A 391 -2.54 20.46 -30.08
N ILE A 392 -2.18 21.14 -28.99
CA ILE A 392 -1.88 20.53 -27.70
C ILE A 392 -3.14 20.56 -26.83
N ALA A 393 -3.65 19.39 -26.46
CA ALA A 393 -4.80 19.24 -25.58
C ALA A 393 -4.45 19.56 -24.13
N ARG A 394 -3.32 19.00 -23.65
CA ARG A 394 -2.92 19.08 -22.25
C ARG A 394 -1.41 19.14 -22.11
N ARG A 395 -0.96 19.79 -21.04
CA ARG A 395 0.41 19.72 -20.55
C ARG A 395 0.38 19.17 -19.14
N TRP A 396 1.26 18.24 -18.83
CA TRP A 396 1.28 17.56 -17.53
C TRP A 396 2.72 17.25 -17.10
N GLN A 397 2.92 16.81 -15.87
CA GLN A 397 4.26 16.66 -15.30
C GLN A 397 4.86 15.29 -15.65
N GLY A 398 5.99 15.29 -16.34
CA GLY A 398 6.73 14.08 -16.68
C GLY A 398 8.07 13.99 -15.93
N ARG A 399 8.44 12.79 -15.50
CA ARG A 399 9.80 12.45 -15.08
C ARG A 399 10.20 11.13 -15.71
N SER A 400 11.20 11.15 -16.57
CA SER A 400 11.65 9.94 -17.28
C SER A 400 13.09 10.05 -17.77
N GLY A 401 13.61 8.97 -18.35
CA GLY A 401 14.99 8.85 -18.83
C GLY A 401 15.93 8.19 -17.81
N PHE A 402 17.19 7.97 -18.22
CA PHE A 402 18.23 7.40 -17.35
C PHE A 402 19.50 8.26 -17.43
N PRO A 403 19.85 9.03 -16.36
CA PRO A 403 19.10 9.20 -15.12
C PRO A 403 17.77 9.96 -15.32
N PRO A 404 16.75 9.76 -14.46
CA PRO A 404 15.44 10.42 -14.60
C PRO A 404 15.52 11.94 -14.46
N ARG A 405 14.84 12.66 -15.36
CA ARG A 405 14.77 14.13 -15.37
C ARG A 405 13.32 14.59 -15.43
N ASP A 406 13.02 15.70 -14.76
CA ASP A 406 11.71 16.34 -14.86
C ASP A 406 11.60 17.08 -16.20
N HIS A 407 10.42 17.03 -16.81
CA HIS A 407 10.10 17.70 -18.06
C HIS A 407 8.59 17.91 -18.19
N GLN A 408 8.21 18.73 -19.15
CA GLN A 408 6.80 18.93 -19.48
C GLN A 408 6.36 17.90 -20.52
N ALA A 409 5.40 17.07 -20.14
CA ALA A 409 4.78 16.10 -20.99
C ALA A 409 3.57 16.69 -21.73
N LEU A 410 3.26 16.14 -22.90
CA LEU A 410 2.22 16.64 -23.79
C LEU A 410 1.20 15.56 -24.16
N THR A 411 -0.07 15.95 -24.17
CA THR A 411 -1.17 15.23 -24.82
C THR A 411 -1.67 16.09 -25.98
N PHE A 412 -1.82 15.50 -27.15
CA PHE A 412 -2.24 16.16 -28.39
C PHE A 412 -3.72 15.94 -28.66
N VAL A 413 -4.31 16.79 -29.50
CA VAL A 413 -5.68 16.61 -29.98
C VAL A 413 -5.70 16.62 -31.50
N ALA A 414 -6.29 15.58 -32.08
CA ALA A 414 -6.51 15.46 -33.51
C ALA A 414 -8.01 15.47 -33.79
N ARG A 415 -8.43 16.04 -34.93
CA ARG A 415 -9.84 16.16 -35.33
C ARG A 415 -10.04 15.67 -36.74
N HIS A 416 -11.14 14.96 -36.96
CA HIS A 416 -11.52 14.43 -38.27
C HIS A 416 -12.99 14.61 -38.53
N ARG A 417 -13.32 15.35 -39.59
CA ARG A 417 -14.68 15.49 -40.08
C ARG A 417 -15.00 14.33 -41.01
N LEU A 418 -16.09 13.63 -40.73
CA LEU A 418 -16.52 12.50 -41.56
C LEU A 418 -16.89 12.97 -42.98
N ASN A 419 -16.63 12.13 -43.99
CA ASN A 419 -16.96 12.45 -45.38
C ASN A 419 -18.46 12.66 -45.59
N ALA A 420 -19.28 11.96 -44.79
CA ALA A 420 -20.71 12.18 -44.69
C ALA A 420 -21.18 11.92 -43.26
N VAL A 421 -22.13 12.72 -42.79
CA VAL A 421 -22.78 12.46 -41.49
C VAL A 421 -23.46 11.10 -41.54
N MET A 422 -23.19 10.27 -40.53
CA MET A 422 -23.74 8.92 -40.44
C MET A 422 -24.06 8.52 -39.01
N GLY A 423 -25.01 7.59 -38.87
CA GLY A 423 -25.26 6.88 -37.63
C GLY A 423 -24.11 5.90 -37.38
N VAL A 424 -23.24 6.22 -36.43
CA VAL A 424 -22.11 5.38 -36.03
C VAL A 424 -22.60 4.37 -35.00
N GLU A 425 -22.48 3.10 -35.36
CA GLU A 425 -22.88 1.93 -34.57
C GLU A 425 -21.68 1.23 -33.93
N GLN A 426 -20.48 1.45 -34.47
CA GLN A 426 -19.26 0.91 -33.88
C GLN A 426 -18.06 1.83 -34.14
N ILE A 427 -17.17 1.92 -33.15
CA ILE A 427 -15.86 2.55 -33.28
C ILE A 427 -14.79 1.53 -32.89
N GLU A 428 -13.77 1.37 -33.70
CA GLU A 428 -12.59 0.55 -33.42
C GLU A 428 -11.34 1.43 -33.54
N VAL A 429 -10.48 1.44 -32.51
CA VAL A 429 -9.19 2.14 -32.56
C VAL A 429 -8.10 1.10 -32.79
N ARG A 430 -7.65 0.94 -34.03
CA ARG A 430 -6.70 -0.09 -34.43
C ARG A 430 -5.26 0.44 -34.38
N PRO A 431 -4.36 -0.15 -33.58
CA PRO A 431 -2.96 0.23 -33.58
C PRO A 431 -2.25 -0.26 -34.86
N LEU A 432 -1.39 0.58 -35.44
CA LEU A 432 -0.50 0.22 -36.55
C LEU A 432 0.95 -0.01 -36.07
N ILE A 433 1.27 0.44 -34.86
CA ILE A 433 2.51 0.16 -34.12
C ILE A 433 2.17 -0.66 -32.86
N PRO A 434 3.14 -1.13 -32.03
CA PRO A 434 2.82 -1.82 -30.79
C PRO A 434 1.82 -1.00 -29.95
N SER A 435 0.69 -1.60 -29.56
CA SER A 435 -0.42 -0.81 -29.01
C SER A 435 -0.11 -0.09 -27.68
N ALA A 436 0.97 -0.47 -27.00
CA ALA A 436 1.42 0.22 -25.79
C ALA A 436 2.06 1.57 -26.09
N TYR A 437 2.45 1.79 -27.35
CA TYR A 437 3.17 2.99 -27.79
C TYR A 437 2.23 4.07 -28.33
N VAL A 438 0.94 3.76 -28.45
CA VAL A 438 -0.12 4.70 -28.80
C VAL A 438 -1.07 4.79 -27.62
N HIS A 439 -1.13 5.95 -26.99
CA HIS A 439 -2.06 6.20 -25.90
C HIS A 439 -3.17 7.11 -26.41
N VAL A 440 -4.41 6.63 -26.37
CA VAL A 440 -5.60 7.42 -26.62
C VAL A 440 -6.34 7.54 -25.29
N GLU A 441 -6.34 8.75 -24.73
CA GLU A 441 -7.00 9.06 -23.47
C GLU A 441 -8.50 9.28 -23.69
N ARG A 442 -8.87 9.99 -24.77
CA ARG A 442 -10.28 10.33 -25.04
C ARG A 442 -10.61 10.26 -26.52
N VAL A 443 -11.82 9.83 -26.81
CA VAL A 443 -12.46 9.95 -28.12
C VAL A 443 -13.78 10.69 -27.94
N ARG A 444 -13.93 11.84 -28.57
CA ARG A 444 -15.19 12.60 -28.56
C ARG A 444 -15.88 12.51 -29.92
N LEU A 445 -17.18 12.27 -29.87
CA LEU A 445 -18.06 12.19 -31.03
C LEU A 445 -18.93 13.44 -31.05
N PHE A 446 -18.85 14.22 -32.13
CA PHE A 446 -19.63 15.43 -32.30
C PHE A 446 -20.81 15.19 -33.23
N GLY A 447 -22.02 15.52 -32.76
CA GLY A 447 -23.23 15.50 -33.58
C GLY A 447 -23.33 16.69 -34.52
N GLN A 448 -24.36 16.70 -35.40
CA GLN A 448 -24.67 17.87 -36.24
C GLN A 448 -25.06 19.11 -35.43
N ASP A 449 -25.55 18.91 -34.21
CA ASP A 449 -25.90 19.97 -33.26
C ASP A 449 -24.66 20.56 -32.54
N GLY A 450 -23.45 20.05 -32.84
CA GLY A 450 -22.21 20.45 -32.21
C GLY A 450 -22.02 19.90 -30.79
N ARG A 451 -22.96 19.08 -30.28
CA ARG A 451 -22.80 18.47 -28.95
C ARG A 451 -21.77 17.34 -29.02
N ALA A 452 -20.76 17.43 -28.15
CA ALA A 452 -19.79 16.38 -27.94
C ALA A 452 -20.33 15.31 -26.99
N ARG A 453 -20.00 14.05 -27.25
CA ARG A 453 -20.20 12.93 -26.32
C ARG A 453 -18.88 12.17 -26.19
N LEU A 454 -18.48 11.87 -24.96
CA LEU A 454 -17.25 11.12 -24.71
C LEU A 454 -17.52 9.62 -24.90
N LEU A 455 -16.62 8.92 -25.59
CA LEU A 455 -16.76 7.48 -25.83
C LEU A 455 -16.86 6.69 -24.52
N SER A 456 -16.02 7.01 -23.53
CA SER A 456 -16.02 6.33 -22.23
C SER A 456 -17.36 6.45 -21.51
N GLU A 457 -17.99 7.63 -21.52
CA GLU A 457 -19.33 7.82 -20.95
C GLU A 457 -20.39 6.96 -21.65
N ILE A 458 -20.33 6.84 -22.98
CA ILE A 458 -21.29 6.03 -23.75
C ILE A 458 -21.18 4.55 -23.39
N VAL A 459 -19.96 4.05 -23.17
CA VAL A 459 -19.69 2.63 -22.87
C VAL A 459 -19.64 2.32 -21.37
N GLY A 460 -19.81 3.33 -20.51
CA GLY A 460 -19.84 3.18 -19.06
C GLY A 460 -18.46 3.03 -18.39
N GLU A 461 -17.41 3.54 -19.03
CA GLU A 461 -16.04 3.62 -18.51
C GLU A 461 -15.74 4.99 -17.87
N GLY A 462 -14.63 5.10 -17.13
CA GLY A 462 -14.22 6.34 -16.47
C GLY A 462 -13.62 7.38 -17.42
N ASP A 463 -13.77 8.66 -17.09
CA ASP A 463 -13.03 9.75 -17.74
C ASP A 463 -11.80 10.12 -16.91
N HIS A 464 -10.74 9.33 -17.06
CA HIS A 464 -9.50 9.49 -16.31
C HIS A 464 -8.37 9.91 -17.23
N VAL A 465 -7.58 10.89 -16.81
CA VAL A 465 -6.50 11.47 -17.62
C VAL A 465 -5.18 11.45 -16.87
N LEU A 466 -4.07 11.19 -17.56
CA LEU A 466 -2.75 11.17 -16.94
C LEU A 466 -2.30 12.61 -16.62
N ILE A 467 -1.92 12.86 -15.37
CA ILE A 467 -1.47 14.19 -14.91
C ILE A 467 -0.05 14.19 -14.34
N LEU A 468 0.47 13.03 -13.93
CA LEU A 468 1.86 12.83 -13.51
C LEU A 468 2.33 11.45 -13.97
N ARG A 469 3.55 11.37 -14.50
CA ARG A 469 4.25 10.09 -14.71
C ARG A 469 5.69 10.21 -14.26
N THR A 470 6.12 9.39 -13.31
CA THR A 470 7.51 9.22 -12.89
C THR A 470 7.99 7.79 -13.14
N PRO A 471 9.27 7.45 -12.91
CA PRO A 471 9.72 6.05 -12.91
C PRO A 471 9.07 5.19 -11.81
N GLU A 472 8.40 5.81 -10.83
CA GLU A 472 7.84 5.14 -9.67
C GLU A 472 6.31 5.13 -9.64
N VAL A 473 5.64 6.16 -10.16
CA VAL A 473 4.16 6.26 -10.12
C VAL A 473 3.60 6.97 -11.36
N ALA A 474 2.48 6.48 -11.87
CA ALA A 474 1.59 7.23 -12.75
C ALA A 474 0.35 7.66 -11.96
N VAL A 475 -0.05 8.93 -12.11
CA VAL A 475 -1.24 9.47 -11.45
C VAL A 475 -2.25 9.87 -12.50
N PHE A 476 -3.39 9.21 -12.47
CA PHE A 476 -4.56 9.57 -13.25
C PHE A 476 -5.50 10.42 -12.42
N ARG A 477 -6.06 11.47 -13.02
CA ARG A 477 -7.12 12.29 -12.43
C ARG A 477 -8.46 11.83 -12.96
N ASN A 478 -9.37 11.50 -12.05
CA ASN A 478 -10.76 11.25 -12.38
C ASN A 478 -11.51 12.58 -12.51
N GLU A 479 -11.95 12.91 -13.72
CA GLU A 479 -12.61 14.17 -14.06
C GLU A 479 -14.10 14.17 -13.66
N GLN A 480 -14.61 13.02 -13.22
CA GLN A 480 -15.99 12.82 -12.76
C GLN A 480 -16.07 12.53 -11.26
N ALA A 481 -14.98 12.77 -10.51
CA ALA A 481 -14.95 12.58 -9.07
C ALA A 481 -16.01 13.45 -8.37
N GLY A 482 -16.90 12.79 -7.62
CA GLY A 482 -17.97 13.47 -6.90
C GLY A 482 -17.55 14.07 -5.57
N PRO A 483 -18.45 14.86 -4.94
CA PRO A 483 -18.19 15.45 -3.64
C PRO A 483 -18.12 14.40 -2.52
N ARG A 484 -17.35 14.72 -1.48
CA ARG A 484 -17.16 13.87 -0.30
C ARG A 484 -18.45 13.70 0.54
N ALA A 485 -19.26 14.75 0.58
CA ALA A 485 -20.57 14.78 1.22
C ALA A 485 -21.55 15.51 0.30
N PHE A 486 -22.78 15.02 0.23
CA PHE A 486 -23.79 15.52 -0.69
C PHE A 486 -25.19 15.28 -0.15
N LEU A 487 -26.14 16.09 -0.63
CA LEU A 487 -27.56 15.94 -0.34
C LEU A 487 -28.23 15.16 -1.48
N VAL A 488 -29.16 14.30 -1.12
CA VAL A 488 -30.04 13.61 -2.08
C VAL A 488 -31.48 13.68 -1.62
N HIS A 489 -32.38 13.87 -2.58
CA HIS A 489 -33.84 13.93 -2.34
C HIS A 489 -34.56 12.68 -2.83
N ARG A 490 -33.83 11.73 -3.40
CA ARG A 490 -34.34 10.44 -3.85
C ARG A 490 -33.68 9.32 -3.04
N ALA A 491 -34.49 8.49 -2.41
CA ALA A 491 -34.03 7.40 -1.58
C ALA A 491 -34.82 6.13 -1.86
N ARG A 492 -34.11 5.01 -2.05
CA ARG A 492 -34.68 3.68 -2.19
C ARG A 492 -34.31 2.87 -0.96
N VAL A 493 -35.28 2.20 -0.34
CA VAL A 493 -35.03 1.34 0.82
C VAL A 493 -34.99 -0.12 0.35
N ALA A 494 -33.83 -0.75 0.46
CA ALA A 494 -33.62 -2.15 0.15
C ALA A 494 -34.15 -3.03 1.30
N ARG A 495 -34.70 -4.19 0.96
CA ARG A 495 -35.21 -5.16 1.95
C ARG A 495 -34.11 -5.84 2.75
N ASP A 496 -32.94 -6.00 2.14
CA ASP A 496 -31.77 -6.67 2.69
C ASP A 496 -30.48 -6.17 2.03
N GLU A 497 -29.35 -6.71 2.50
CA GLU A 497 -28.02 -6.43 1.98
C GLU A 497 -27.87 -6.77 0.49
N GLU A 498 -28.42 -7.90 0.06
CA GLU A 498 -28.25 -8.41 -1.30
C GLU A 498 -28.96 -7.50 -2.31
N GLU A 499 -30.16 -7.02 -1.97
CA GLU A 499 -30.87 -6.04 -2.76
C GLU A 499 -30.14 -4.69 -2.81
N ALA A 500 -29.59 -4.22 -1.69
CA ALA A 500 -28.80 -2.99 -1.65
C ALA A 500 -27.56 -3.09 -2.55
N GLN A 501 -26.82 -4.21 -2.47
CA GLN A 501 -25.65 -4.49 -3.30
C GLN A 501 -25.99 -4.53 -4.79
N ARG A 502 -27.07 -5.24 -5.15
CA ARG A 502 -27.53 -5.34 -6.54
C ARG A 502 -27.94 -3.99 -7.13
N TRP A 503 -28.64 -3.15 -6.37
CA TRP A 503 -29.01 -1.80 -6.83
C TRP A 503 -27.79 -0.88 -6.93
N THR A 504 -26.83 -1.00 -5.99
CA THR A 504 -25.61 -0.17 -5.97
C THR A 504 -24.64 -0.55 -7.09
N ALA A 505 -24.64 -1.81 -7.52
CA ALA A 505 -23.84 -2.28 -8.66
C ALA A 505 -24.56 -2.09 -10.02
N ALA A 506 -25.79 -1.58 -10.03
CA ALA A 506 -26.59 -1.51 -11.24
C ALA A 506 -26.03 -0.47 -12.23
N PRO A 507 -26.06 -0.74 -13.55
CA PRO A 507 -25.54 0.21 -14.54
C PRO A 507 -26.28 1.55 -14.60
N ASP A 508 -27.52 1.59 -14.12
CA ASP A 508 -28.40 2.75 -14.07
C ASP A 508 -28.32 3.54 -12.76
N LEU A 509 -27.43 3.14 -11.82
CA LEU A 509 -27.13 3.93 -10.63
C LEU A 509 -26.73 5.35 -11.04
N ARG A 510 -27.32 6.34 -10.37
CA ARG A 510 -26.97 7.75 -10.53
C ARG A 510 -26.26 8.25 -9.27
N PRO A 511 -24.92 8.22 -9.24
CA PRO A 511 -24.16 8.72 -8.09
C PRO A 511 -24.60 10.15 -7.76
N HIS A 512 -24.77 10.44 -6.48
CA HIS A 512 -25.14 11.78 -5.97
C HIS A 512 -26.55 12.28 -6.32
N GLU A 513 -27.37 11.52 -7.07
CA GLU A 513 -28.79 11.87 -7.31
C GLU A 513 -29.74 11.00 -6.48
N GLU A 514 -29.34 9.77 -6.17
CA GLU A 514 -30.11 8.82 -5.35
C GLU A 514 -29.23 8.12 -4.32
N VAL A 515 -29.84 7.73 -3.20
CA VAL A 515 -29.22 6.89 -2.18
C VAL A 515 -30.00 5.59 -2.00
N ILE A 516 -29.27 4.49 -1.82
CA ILE A 516 -29.83 3.19 -1.46
C ILE A 516 -29.62 2.98 0.04
N LEU A 517 -30.70 2.88 0.79
CA LEU A 517 -30.70 2.72 2.24
C LEU A 517 -31.09 1.29 2.61
N LEU A 518 -30.56 0.77 3.72
CA LEU A 518 -31.09 -0.46 4.33
C LEU A 518 -32.18 -0.20 5.36
N GLU A 519 -32.21 0.99 5.94
CA GLU A 519 -33.17 1.43 6.94
C GLU A 519 -33.48 2.91 6.69
N GLY A 520 -34.69 3.36 7.05
CA GLY A 520 -35.15 4.73 6.83
C GLY A 520 -36.38 4.82 5.93
N SER A 521 -36.68 6.02 5.46
CA SER A 521 -37.87 6.34 4.66
C SER A 521 -37.53 6.50 3.17
N PRO A 522 -38.31 5.92 2.24
CA PRO A 522 -38.12 6.15 0.82
C PRO A 522 -38.48 7.60 0.46
N MET A 523 -37.79 8.15 -0.55
CA MET A 523 -38.05 9.51 -1.04
C MET A 523 -38.03 9.52 -2.58
N ALA A 524 -38.89 10.37 -3.16
CA ALA A 524 -39.05 10.51 -4.61
C ALA A 524 -38.88 11.97 -5.08
N GLY A 525 -38.06 12.75 -4.36
CA GLY A 525 -37.69 14.11 -4.76
C GLY A 525 -36.70 14.13 -5.92
N SER A 526 -36.35 15.34 -6.35
CA SER A 526 -35.36 15.59 -7.41
C SER A 526 -34.23 16.47 -6.86
N PRO A 527 -33.01 16.40 -7.43
CA PRO A 527 -31.91 17.27 -7.03
C PRO A 527 -32.30 18.76 -7.07
N LEU A 528 -31.92 19.52 -6.05
CA LEU A 528 -32.16 20.95 -6.00
C LEU A 528 -30.88 21.73 -6.35
N ARG A 529 -31.04 22.82 -7.09
CA ARG A 529 -29.89 23.65 -7.50
C ARG A 529 -29.30 24.47 -6.35
N ASP A 530 -30.11 24.78 -5.34
CA ASP A 530 -29.72 25.63 -4.21
C ASP A 530 -29.15 24.83 -3.03
N ASP A 531 -29.02 23.51 -3.17
CA ASP A 531 -28.41 22.67 -2.14
C ASP A 531 -26.94 23.08 -1.93
N ARG A 532 -26.56 23.22 -0.67
CA ARG A 532 -25.16 23.46 -0.28
C ARG A 532 -24.75 22.46 0.77
N VAL A 533 -23.57 21.87 0.59
CA VAL A 533 -22.93 21.00 1.57
C VAL A 533 -21.50 21.44 1.72
N THR A 534 -21.05 21.65 2.96
CA THR A 534 -19.67 22.05 3.26
C THR A 534 -19.19 21.27 4.47
N ILE A 535 -18.07 20.57 4.31
CA ILE A 535 -17.40 19.91 5.43
C ILE A 535 -16.56 20.98 6.13
N VAL A 536 -16.93 21.29 7.37
CA VAL A 536 -16.30 22.35 8.19
C VAL A 536 -15.10 21.81 8.94
N ASP A 537 -15.19 20.57 9.40
CA ASP A 537 -14.12 19.88 10.13
C ASP A 537 -14.13 18.41 9.71
N TYR A 538 -12.95 17.86 9.46
CA TYR A 538 -12.78 16.48 9.04
C TYR A 538 -11.62 15.85 9.79
N GLY A 539 -11.95 14.95 10.72
CA GLY A 539 -11.01 14.15 11.49
C GLY A 539 -11.40 12.68 11.54
N ALA A 540 -10.49 11.85 12.05
CA ALA A 540 -10.70 10.40 12.13
C ALA A 540 -11.88 10.00 13.04
N GLU A 541 -12.11 10.77 14.11
CA GLU A 541 -13.14 10.48 15.13
C GLU A 541 -14.32 11.44 15.07
N ARG A 542 -14.22 12.53 14.31
CA ARG A 542 -15.22 13.60 14.26
C ARG A 542 -15.26 14.24 12.88
N VAL A 543 -16.47 14.39 12.33
CA VAL A 543 -16.70 15.13 11.08
C VAL A 543 -17.86 16.08 11.28
N VAL A 544 -17.70 17.35 10.92
CA VAL A 544 -18.73 18.38 10.99
C VAL A 544 -19.10 18.82 9.58
N VAL A 545 -20.37 18.72 9.24
CA VAL A 545 -20.92 19.10 7.94
C VAL A 545 -22.00 20.14 8.15
N ARG A 546 -21.95 21.23 7.38
CA ARG A 546 -23.03 22.20 7.27
C ARG A 546 -23.76 22.00 5.97
N THR A 547 -25.08 22.03 6.05
CA THR A 547 -25.95 21.86 4.89
C THR A 547 -26.98 22.98 4.81
N HIS A 548 -27.44 23.25 3.60
CA HIS A 548 -28.60 24.07 3.30
C HIS A 548 -29.42 23.37 2.23
N SER A 549 -30.72 23.21 2.43
CA SER A 549 -31.65 22.71 1.41
C SER A 549 -33.04 23.31 1.55
N ALA A 550 -33.74 23.50 0.42
CA ALA A 550 -35.13 23.92 0.40
C ALA A 550 -36.13 22.77 0.58
N ALA A 551 -35.68 21.52 0.58
CA ALA A 551 -36.51 20.34 0.82
C ALA A 551 -35.84 19.36 1.78
N ALA A 552 -36.65 18.51 2.41
CA ALA A 552 -36.13 17.38 3.17
C ALA A 552 -35.33 16.42 2.26
N GLY A 553 -34.34 15.74 2.82
CA GLY A 553 -33.48 14.83 2.08
C GLY A 553 -32.54 14.06 3.00
N TYR A 554 -31.60 13.35 2.40
CA TYR A 554 -30.53 12.69 3.14
C TYR A 554 -29.19 13.38 2.87
N LEU A 555 -28.48 13.70 3.95
CA LEU A 555 -27.05 13.99 3.86
C LEU A 555 -26.31 12.65 3.80
N VAL A 556 -25.64 12.38 2.70
CA VAL A 556 -24.74 11.25 2.53
C VAL A 556 -23.31 11.73 2.71
N LEU A 557 -22.55 11.01 3.53
CA LEU A 557 -21.11 11.20 3.68
C LEU A 557 -20.42 9.92 3.20
N ALA A 558 -19.59 10.04 2.17
CA ALA A 558 -18.99 8.91 1.46
C ALA A 558 -17.86 8.21 2.25
N ASP A 559 -17.98 8.15 3.57
CA ASP A 559 -17.13 7.42 4.51
C ASP A 559 -17.78 6.10 4.91
N THR A 560 -16.93 5.12 5.22
CA THR A 560 -17.38 3.81 5.64
C THR A 560 -18.21 3.88 6.93
N TYR A 561 -19.44 3.39 6.87
CA TYR A 561 -20.28 3.09 8.02
C TYR A 561 -19.65 1.99 8.88
N TYR A 562 -19.58 2.24 10.19
CA TYR A 562 -19.07 1.27 11.16
C TYR A 562 -19.79 1.41 12.51
N PRO A 563 -20.08 0.29 13.21
CA PRO A 563 -20.69 0.35 14.54
C PRO A 563 -19.85 1.19 15.52
N GLY A 564 -20.46 2.21 16.13
CA GLY A 564 -19.80 3.15 17.04
C GLY A 564 -19.83 4.59 16.55
N TRP A 565 -20.15 4.84 15.28
CA TRP A 565 -20.51 6.18 14.81
C TRP A 565 -21.88 6.59 15.37
N THR A 566 -21.96 7.84 15.80
CA THR A 566 -23.17 8.54 16.25
C THR A 566 -23.28 9.86 15.51
N ALA A 567 -24.49 10.39 15.34
CA ALA A 567 -24.69 11.70 14.71
C ALA A 567 -25.60 12.58 15.56
N THR A 568 -25.40 13.90 15.45
CA THR A 568 -26.36 14.89 15.89
C THR A 568 -26.68 15.86 14.76
N VAL A 569 -27.95 16.26 14.66
CA VAL A 569 -28.43 17.35 13.78
C VAL A 569 -28.85 18.49 14.69
N ASP A 570 -28.19 19.64 14.57
CA ASP A 570 -28.40 20.82 15.41
C ASP A 570 -28.36 20.52 16.92
N GLY A 571 -27.43 19.63 17.30
CA GLY A 571 -27.23 19.18 18.68
C GLY A 571 -28.20 18.11 19.18
N GLN A 572 -29.23 17.75 18.41
CA GLN A 572 -30.15 16.66 18.74
C GLN A 572 -29.66 15.34 18.15
N ALA A 573 -29.83 14.24 18.89
CA ALA A 573 -29.40 12.92 18.43
C ALA A 573 -30.15 12.50 17.16
N ALA A 574 -29.41 12.05 16.17
CA ALA A 574 -29.94 11.55 14.89
C ALA A 574 -29.44 10.14 14.61
N GLN A 575 -30.26 9.35 13.91
CA GLN A 575 -29.89 8.00 13.51
C GLN A 575 -28.88 8.06 12.36
N VAL A 576 -27.75 7.36 12.51
CA VAL A 576 -26.82 7.11 11.40
C VAL A 576 -27.33 5.92 10.62
N LEU A 577 -27.69 6.16 9.37
CA LEU A 577 -28.18 5.14 8.44
C LEU A 577 -27.04 4.60 7.58
N ARG A 578 -27.18 3.36 7.11
CA ARG A 578 -26.27 2.77 6.15
C ARG A 578 -26.79 3.01 4.73
N ALA A 579 -25.95 3.66 3.94
CA ALA A 579 -26.22 4.10 2.57
C ALA A 579 -25.28 3.40 1.60
N ASP A 580 -25.74 3.12 0.38
CA ASP A 580 -24.96 2.59 -0.76
C ASP A 580 -23.98 1.48 -0.32
N VAL A 581 -24.56 0.49 0.40
CA VAL A 581 -23.90 -0.66 1.03
C VAL A 581 -23.00 -0.31 2.22
N ALA A 582 -22.06 0.61 2.04
CA ALA A 582 -20.97 0.84 2.99
C ALA A 582 -20.85 2.29 3.48
N LEU A 583 -21.62 3.23 2.95
CA LEU A 583 -21.57 4.66 3.31
C LEU A 583 -22.49 4.97 4.49
N ARG A 584 -22.38 6.19 5.03
CA ARG A 584 -23.24 6.68 6.11
C ARG A 584 -24.11 7.84 5.65
N ALA A 585 -25.35 7.87 6.14
CA ALA A 585 -26.29 8.95 5.86
C ALA A 585 -27.07 9.38 7.12
N VAL A 586 -27.65 10.57 7.08
CA VAL A 586 -28.57 11.11 8.09
C VAL A 586 -29.72 11.80 7.36
N GLU A 587 -30.95 11.56 7.82
CA GLU A 587 -32.16 12.25 7.33
C GLU A 587 -32.19 13.69 7.86
N LEU A 588 -32.50 14.64 6.99
CA LEU A 588 -32.59 16.07 7.30
C LEU A 588 -33.93 16.63 6.80
N ASP A 589 -34.50 17.51 7.60
CA ASP A 589 -35.61 18.35 7.16
C ASP A 589 -35.13 19.46 6.20
N ALA A 590 -36.06 20.24 5.66
CA ALA A 590 -35.72 21.43 4.89
C ALA A 590 -35.17 22.53 5.82
N GLY A 591 -34.09 23.18 5.41
CA GLY A 591 -33.45 24.28 6.16
C GLY A 591 -31.93 24.22 6.15
N ASP A 592 -31.35 25.01 7.06
CA ASP A 592 -29.93 24.99 7.40
C ASP A 592 -29.70 24.04 8.57
N HIS A 593 -28.72 23.15 8.45
CA HIS A 593 -28.39 22.19 9.51
C HIS A 593 -26.88 22.09 9.72
N GLU A 594 -26.49 21.91 10.99
CA GLU A 594 -25.16 21.44 11.36
C GLU A 594 -25.23 19.97 11.79
N VAL A 595 -24.61 19.10 11.00
CA VAL A 595 -24.53 17.66 11.24
C VAL A 595 -23.15 17.31 11.77
N VAL A 596 -23.12 16.69 12.95
CA VAL A 596 -21.87 16.27 13.59
C VAL A 596 -21.86 14.76 13.70
N PHE A 597 -20.91 14.11 13.04
CA PHE A 597 -20.61 12.70 13.20
C PHE A 597 -19.49 12.50 14.22
N GLU A 598 -19.66 11.59 15.18
CA GLU A 598 -18.63 11.24 16.17
C GLU A 598 -18.49 9.73 16.33
N PHE A 599 -17.25 9.25 16.39
CA PHE A 599 -16.91 7.84 16.58
C PHE A 599 -16.60 7.54 18.05
N ARG A 600 -17.48 6.77 18.70
CA ARG A 600 -17.36 6.42 20.13
C ARG A 600 -17.56 4.91 20.34
N PRO A 601 -16.61 4.05 19.90
CA PRO A 601 -16.79 2.61 19.93
C PRO A 601 -16.74 2.02 21.35
N LEU A 602 -17.54 0.98 21.59
CA LEU A 602 -17.56 0.24 22.87
C LEU A 602 -16.21 -0.45 23.15
N SER A 603 -15.51 -0.92 22.11
CA SER A 603 -14.22 -1.60 22.23
C SER A 603 -13.15 -0.71 22.88
N HIS A 604 -13.11 0.58 22.55
CA HIS A 604 -12.19 1.52 23.17
C HIS A 604 -12.45 1.66 24.68
N ARG A 605 -13.73 1.78 25.07
CA ARG A 605 -14.11 1.86 26.50
C ARG A 605 -13.73 0.61 27.27
N LEU A 606 -13.98 -0.58 26.69
CA LEU A 606 -13.58 -1.87 27.28
C LEU A 606 -12.06 -2.01 27.36
N GLY A 607 -11.33 -1.55 26.34
CA GLY A 607 -9.86 -1.50 26.31
C GLY A 607 -9.28 -0.67 27.46
N VAL A 608 -9.76 0.56 27.63
CA VAL A 608 -9.33 1.44 28.75
C VAL A 608 -9.60 0.79 30.10
N LEU A 609 -10.78 0.18 30.29
CA LEU A 609 -11.13 -0.51 31.53
C LEU A 609 -10.19 -1.69 31.81
N THR A 610 -9.99 -2.57 30.84
CA THR A 610 -9.13 -3.76 30.99
C THR A 610 -7.67 -3.40 31.24
N THR A 611 -7.12 -2.44 30.51
CA THR A 611 -5.75 -1.95 30.74
C THR A 611 -5.60 -1.33 32.13
N SER A 612 -6.59 -0.55 32.58
CA SER A 612 -6.58 0.05 33.91
C SER A 612 -6.58 -1.02 35.01
N LEU A 613 -7.41 -2.07 34.87
CA LEU A 613 -7.44 -3.19 35.80
C LEU A 613 -6.14 -3.99 35.80
N ALA A 614 -5.54 -4.25 34.63
CA ALA A 614 -4.27 -4.96 34.53
C ALA A 614 -3.12 -4.17 35.18
N LEU A 615 -3.06 -2.85 34.93
CA LEU A 615 -2.06 -1.97 35.54
C LEU A 615 -2.20 -1.93 37.06
N ALA A 616 -3.44 -1.80 37.57
CA ALA A 616 -3.71 -1.86 39.00
C ALA A 616 -3.25 -3.20 39.61
N GLY A 617 -3.45 -4.32 38.90
CA GLY A 617 -2.95 -5.63 39.29
C GLY A 617 -1.42 -5.71 39.39
N VAL A 618 -0.71 -5.20 38.37
CA VAL A 618 0.77 -5.18 38.36
C VAL A 618 1.31 -4.30 39.49
N VAL A 619 0.76 -3.10 39.68
CA VAL A 619 1.13 -2.20 40.78
C VAL A 619 0.86 -2.87 42.14
N GLY A 620 -0.29 -3.55 42.28
CA GLY A 620 -0.62 -4.31 43.48
C GLY A 620 0.37 -5.43 43.77
N LEU A 621 0.80 -6.19 42.76
CA LEU A 621 1.82 -7.24 42.91
C LEU A 621 3.20 -6.68 43.27
N MET A 622 3.60 -5.57 42.64
CA MET A 622 4.86 -4.88 42.98
C MET A 622 4.83 -4.38 44.42
N ALA A 623 3.75 -3.74 44.84
CA ALA A 623 3.56 -3.27 46.22
C ALA A 623 3.58 -4.45 47.21
N ALA A 624 2.88 -5.55 46.92
CA ALA A 624 2.89 -6.75 47.75
C ALA A 624 4.30 -7.38 47.85
N SER A 625 5.07 -7.38 46.75
CA SER A 625 6.44 -7.88 46.73
C SER A 625 7.39 -7.00 47.55
N ALA A 626 7.23 -5.67 47.47
CA ALA A 626 8.00 -4.70 48.25
C ALA A 626 7.69 -4.85 49.75
N VAL A 627 6.41 -4.97 50.11
CA VAL A 627 5.98 -5.22 51.50
C VAL A 627 6.53 -6.56 52.02
N ARG A 628 6.53 -7.62 51.19
CA ARG A 628 7.17 -8.91 51.56
C ARG A 628 8.67 -8.76 51.78
N ARG A 629 9.39 -8.04 50.92
CA ARG A 629 10.84 -7.78 51.09
C ARG A 629 11.13 -7.00 52.36
N LEU A 630 10.32 -5.97 52.66
CA LEU A 630 10.42 -5.20 53.90
C LEU A 630 10.14 -6.04 55.16
N ARG A 631 9.14 -6.95 55.10
CA ARG A 631 8.83 -7.88 56.20
C ARG A 631 9.90 -8.95 56.41
N VAL A 632 10.53 -9.44 55.34
CA VAL A 632 11.64 -10.42 55.42
C VAL A 632 12.92 -9.75 55.91
N GLY A 633 13.17 -8.48 55.53
CA GLY A 633 14.27 -7.67 56.05
C GLY A 633 14.16 -7.38 57.56
N ARG A 634 12.94 -7.12 58.06
CA ARG A 634 12.68 -6.92 59.50
C ARG A 634 12.78 -8.18 60.37
N ARG A 635 12.75 -9.38 59.79
CA ARG A 635 12.97 -10.65 60.52
C ARG A 635 14.44 -11.08 60.60
N ARG A 636 15.36 -10.30 60.00
CA ARG A 636 16.79 -10.64 59.89
C ARG A 636 17.73 -9.63 60.57
N GLY A 637 17.29 -8.91 61.59
CA GLY A 637 18.24 -8.17 62.40
C GLY A 637 17.71 -7.71 63.75
N PRO A 638 18.64 -7.50 64.70
CA PRO A 638 19.63 -8.47 65.18
C PRO A 638 19.02 -9.58 66.06
#